data_AF-A0AAW4N0X2-F1
#
_entry.id   AF-A0AAW4N0X2-F1
#
_cell.length_a   1.000
_cell.length_b   1.000
_cell.length_c   1.000
_cell.angle_alpha   90.00
_cell.angle_beta   90.00
_cell.angle_gamma   90.00
#
_symmetry.space_group_name_H-M   'P 1'
#
loop_
_entity.id
_entity.type
_entity.pdbx_description
1 polymer ?
#
loop_
_entity_poly.entity_id
_entity_poly.type
_entity_poly.pdbx_seq_one_letter_code
_entity_poly.pdbx_strand_id
1 'polypeptide(L)'
;MNNKISKIGMLSALALSCTLTMGARDILQRTAHYMPEGNAFVCVNGSSRYTRALYGSTAEWRLETSDRPVFATYKKNQTGNIRFRISNGEQMMWLDEAEYCKASYEAGRRNYLLKDRRWGKGELDISVLAFPDTEGAVWRFTVRGFDNRKLKVEAVLSQTAVPKPVRSGDIGSFLKPGTFEPATSETSVLGSVSRLSPGSIFYFSVDGENQLSTAENAKMQSRYDAAEQWRNKLASSVVFHTPDAYINPIGGALVMAADGAWDGKVWQHGAVGWRMSLPGWRGAYMGDFLGMQDRQRIHFDAYAKSQVTDVPVTEPHLMDEKNNLARGTYKWGTPMYSNGYICRNPEKNNQFHHYDMNLVYIDELLWHFQFDADTAYMRKMWPVIKSHLAWEKQAWDPDNDGLYDAYCCIWASDALQYNSGAVTHSSAYNYRANLLAARIAGIIGENPGPYQEEADRILKAMNERLWLKDAGHWAEYQDFMGLKRVHRDAALWSIYTPIDCGAGTPEQNFWATRYVDRHIPHIPYIYNNVEYQTLSTSDWAPYEWSINNVAMAEVMHTVLAYYQAGRTEEAYQLLKANILDFMYLGSSPANFGQLSKMDVATGEGYRDFADVTGISSRALIQGLYGITPNALEGECILRPGFPAAWDSASVHTPYLDYSFKRVNGKDVFDVIQNFKRPLKLVIRQNLGGGKYKDTAFSTDKVQHIEMPTITPKKDEKEKVGKYPLAESIAEQAVDAWASTKGVGNDFAEVNPKECREVNMDKAFNANVSDIFKNLYLSPRSPYTTLCVPTQGIGDWCSTKKTANIDDTKFRSLIRDGVFMAKIDGNLPFRSPKEGKNIAYTSLWDNYPDSISVMLRGKASHVYLLLAGSTNPMQYAIENAVVRVEYADGTSEELMLTPPVNWCPIEQDFLENATAFPQPQLRPYRIGLASGKVSRHLFRDLHLEVNRNMADVPGFKKAVAEIDGGAAILLDMPLDGKKKLRRLTLRTLSNEVVVGLMGITLQK
;
A
#
# COMPACT_ATOMS: atom_id res chain seq x y z
N MET A 1 -73.88 -7.65 24.47
CA MET A 1 -74.32 -8.68 23.50
C MET A 1 -73.44 -8.50 22.26
N ASN A 2 -72.51 -9.42 21.97
CA ASN A 2 -72.68 -10.73 21.29
C ASN A 2 -72.79 -10.64 19.76
N ASN A 3 -71.82 -11.29 19.08
CA ASN A 3 -71.89 -11.88 17.71
C ASN A 3 -72.04 -10.94 16.49
N LYS A 4 -71.85 -11.33 15.21
CA LYS A 4 -71.03 -12.31 14.41
C LYS A 4 -71.34 -11.97 12.93
N ILE A 5 -70.53 -12.15 11.87
CA ILE A 5 -69.10 -12.48 11.67
C ILE A 5 -68.71 -12.00 10.24
N SER A 6 -67.48 -11.52 10.01
CA SER A 6 -66.72 -11.80 8.76
C SER A 6 -65.27 -11.29 8.87
N LYS A 7 -64.34 -12.21 9.16
CA LYS A 7 -62.91 -12.03 8.86
C LYS A 7 -62.65 -12.66 7.50
N ILE A 8 -62.12 -11.88 6.55
CA ILE A 8 -61.22 -12.22 5.43
C ILE A 8 -61.05 -10.89 4.66
N GLY A 9 -59.84 -10.34 4.58
CA GLY A 9 -59.61 -9.04 3.91
C GLY A 9 -58.50 -8.12 4.47
N MET A 10 -57.80 -8.50 5.54
CA MET A 10 -56.63 -7.75 6.06
C MET A 10 -55.50 -8.69 6.48
N LEU A 11 -54.74 -9.19 5.50
CA LEU A 11 -53.46 -9.90 5.75
C LEU A 11 -52.52 -9.93 4.53
N SER A 12 -52.84 -9.22 3.44
CA SER A 12 -52.09 -9.21 2.18
C SER A 12 -51.26 -7.93 1.94
N ALA A 13 -51.17 -7.03 2.92
CA ALA A 13 -50.40 -5.77 2.84
C ALA A 13 -49.11 -5.75 3.70
N LEU A 14 -48.76 -6.87 4.34
CA LEU A 14 -47.60 -7.01 5.26
C LEU A 14 -46.62 -8.12 4.82
N ALA A 15 -46.78 -8.63 3.60
CA ALA A 15 -45.95 -9.69 3.01
C ALA A 15 -45.25 -9.26 1.70
N LEU A 16 -45.20 -7.95 1.41
CA LEU A 16 -44.56 -7.39 0.20
C LEU A 16 -43.49 -6.32 0.53
N SER A 17 -42.83 -6.46 1.69
CA SER A 17 -41.74 -5.58 2.14
C SER A 17 -40.50 -6.35 2.62
N CYS A 18 -40.36 -7.63 2.27
CA CYS A 18 -39.25 -8.51 2.69
C CYS A 18 -38.43 -9.08 1.51
N THR A 19 -38.53 -8.51 0.31
CA THR A 19 -37.79 -8.94 -0.88
C THR A 19 -37.16 -7.77 -1.61
N LEU A 20 -36.11 -7.19 -1.00
CA LEU A 20 -34.93 -6.54 -1.64
C LEU A 20 -34.06 -5.82 -0.59
N THR A 21 -33.58 -6.57 0.42
CA THR A 21 -32.38 -6.19 1.17
C THR A 21 -31.23 -7.08 0.73
N MET A 22 -30.73 -6.85 -0.49
CA MET A 22 -29.32 -7.14 -0.75
C MET A 22 -28.53 -6.34 0.30
N GLY A 23 -27.63 -7.01 1.02
CA GLY A 23 -27.15 -6.53 2.31
C GLY A 23 -26.65 -5.09 2.25
N ALA A 24 -27.20 -4.23 3.11
CA ALA A 24 -26.61 -2.93 3.37
C ALA A 24 -25.20 -3.20 3.91
N ARG A 25 -24.17 -2.88 3.11
CA ARG A 25 -22.79 -2.86 3.59
C ARG A 25 -22.73 -1.74 4.64
N ASP A 26 -22.39 -2.07 5.87
CA ASP A 26 -22.22 -1.07 6.94
C ASP A 26 -20.99 -0.21 6.63
N ILE A 27 -21.21 0.92 5.96
CA ILE A 27 -20.16 1.89 5.64
C ILE A 27 -19.57 2.43 6.95
N LEU A 28 -18.25 2.38 7.06
CA LEU A 28 -17.55 2.66 8.31
C LEU A 28 -17.76 4.11 8.75
N GLN A 29 -18.47 4.30 9.86
CA GLN A 29 -18.57 5.61 10.52
C GLN A 29 -17.25 5.92 11.24
N ARG A 30 -16.62 7.04 10.89
CA ARG A 30 -15.39 7.53 11.50
C ARG A 30 -15.66 8.82 12.28
N THR A 31 -15.04 8.93 13.45
CA THR A 31 -15.03 10.13 14.28
C THR A 31 -13.64 10.76 14.28
N ALA A 32 -13.57 12.08 14.42
CA ALA A 32 -12.30 12.78 14.52
C ALA A 32 -11.73 12.66 15.94
N HIS A 33 -10.46 12.27 16.01
CA HIS A 33 -9.65 12.37 17.21
C HIS A 33 -8.99 13.75 17.33
N TYR A 34 -8.68 14.38 16.19
CA TYR A 34 -8.06 15.70 16.11
C TYR A 34 -8.84 16.64 15.19
N MET A 35 -8.75 17.94 15.43
CA MET A 35 -9.29 19.01 14.59
C MET A 35 -8.19 20.04 14.29
N PRO A 36 -8.21 20.73 13.12
CA PRO A 36 -7.26 21.79 12.83
C PRO A 36 -7.56 23.07 13.63
N GLU A 37 -6.52 23.68 14.21
CA GLU A 37 -6.58 25.02 14.80
C GLU A 37 -5.30 25.79 14.44
N GLY A 38 -5.41 26.71 13.48
CA GLY A 38 -4.23 27.35 12.87
C GLY A 38 -3.31 26.31 12.23
N ASN A 39 -2.07 26.21 12.71
CA ASN A 39 -1.07 25.24 12.25
C ASN A 39 -0.97 23.98 13.14
N ALA A 40 -1.95 23.76 14.03
CA ALA A 40 -1.93 22.69 15.01
C ALA A 40 -3.05 21.65 14.80
N PHE A 41 -2.75 20.41 15.18
CA PHE A 41 -3.69 19.30 15.33
C PHE A 41 -4.12 19.24 16.80
N VAL A 42 -5.39 19.49 17.10
CA VAL A 42 -5.91 19.70 18.45
C VAL A 42 -6.91 18.61 18.84
N CYS A 43 -6.78 18.08 20.05
CA CYS A 43 -7.83 17.27 20.69
C CYS A 43 -8.20 17.87 22.06
N VAL A 44 -9.48 17.74 22.44
CA VAL A 44 -9.96 18.15 23.77
C VAL A 44 -10.41 16.90 24.53
N ASN A 45 -9.88 16.73 25.74
CA ASN A 45 -10.11 15.62 26.66
C ASN A 45 -9.75 14.22 26.13
N GLY A 46 -9.06 14.13 24.99
CA GLY A 46 -8.56 12.88 24.41
C GLY A 46 -7.78 12.01 25.41
N SER A 47 -7.81 10.71 25.20
CA SER A 47 -7.30 9.69 26.15
C SER A 47 -6.24 8.78 25.56
N SER A 48 -5.93 8.90 24.27
CA SER A 48 -4.97 8.05 23.58
C SER A 48 -3.55 8.28 24.09
N ARG A 49 -2.80 7.19 24.24
CA ARG A 49 -1.46 7.14 24.86
C ARG A 49 -0.39 6.96 23.79
N TYR A 50 0.74 7.66 23.92
CA TYR A 50 1.92 7.58 23.04
C TYR A 50 1.59 7.80 21.55
N THR A 51 0.67 8.72 21.28
CA THR A 51 0.12 9.01 19.95
C THR A 51 1.16 9.61 19.00
N ARG A 52 2.07 10.46 19.47
CA ARG A 52 3.01 11.19 18.58
C ARG A 52 4.43 11.24 19.14
N ALA A 53 5.40 10.84 18.33
CA ALA A 53 6.81 11.06 18.60
C ALA A 53 7.22 12.52 18.37
N LEU A 54 8.09 13.04 19.22
CA LEU A 54 8.91 14.22 18.97
C LEU A 54 10.35 13.74 18.70
N TYR A 55 10.84 14.01 17.49
CA TYR A 55 12.21 13.74 17.06
C TYR A 55 13.13 14.85 17.59
N GLY A 56 14.32 14.46 18.05
CA GLY A 56 15.33 15.37 18.60
C GLY A 56 16.51 15.51 17.65
N SER A 57 17.70 15.12 18.11
CA SER A 57 18.88 14.93 17.26
C SER A 57 18.68 13.80 16.24
N THR A 58 19.64 13.63 15.32
CA THR A 58 19.59 12.57 14.29
C THR A 58 19.76 11.14 14.83
N ALA A 59 19.86 10.97 16.14
CA ALA A 59 19.91 9.67 16.81
C ALA A 59 18.57 8.91 16.74
N GLU A 60 18.56 7.66 17.21
CA GLU A 60 17.32 6.88 17.36
C GLU A 60 16.48 7.30 18.59
N TRP A 61 17.00 8.21 19.42
CA TRP A 61 16.32 8.71 20.62
C TRP A 61 15.13 9.59 20.26
N ARG A 62 13.98 9.37 20.91
CA ARG A 62 12.79 10.22 20.76
C ARG A 62 11.94 10.26 22.02
N LEU A 63 11.07 11.28 22.10
CA LEU A 63 10.04 11.40 23.13
C LEU A 63 8.65 11.09 22.55
N GLU A 64 8.02 10.03 23.04
CA GLU A 64 6.61 9.73 22.81
C GLU A 64 5.71 10.66 23.65
N THR A 65 4.69 11.22 23.03
CA THR A 65 3.70 12.13 23.64
C THR A 65 2.28 11.60 23.45
N SER A 66 1.36 11.98 24.34
CA SER A 66 -0.02 11.44 24.38
C SER A 66 -1.06 12.56 24.27
N ASP A 67 -2.35 12.26 24.28
CA ASP A 67 -3.44 13.26 24.39
C ASP A 67 -3.58 13.85 25.80
N ARG A 68 -2.91 13.22 26.76
CA ARG A 68 -2.71 13.68 28.14
C ARG A 68 -1.21 13.89 28.41
N PRO A 69 -0.80 14.67 29.42
CA PRO A 69 0.61 14.91 29.76
C PRO A 69 1.29 13.69 30.44
N VAL A 70 1.40 12.61 29.66
CA VAL A 70 2.12 11.36 29.94
C VAL A 70 2.96 11.02 28.72
N PHE A 71 4.20 10.62 28.96
CA PHE A 71 5.24 10.55 27.95
C PHE A 71 6.03 9.26 28.09
N ALA A 72 6.79 8.90 27.07
CA ALA A 72 7.83 7.90 27.20
C ALA A 72 9.07 8.26 26.40
N THR A 73 10.26 7.91 26.90
CA THR A 73 11.49 7.93 26.12
C THR A 73 11.68 6.59 25.42
N TYR A 74 12.26 6.63 24.22
CA TYR A 74 12.73 5.45 23.52
C TYR A 74 14.13 5.66 22.96
N LYS A 75 15.03 4.71 23.21
CA LYS A 75 16.31 4.50 22.53
C LYS A 75 16.65 3.00 22.58
N LYS A 76 16.15 2.24 21.60
CA LYS A 76 16.42 0.80 21.41
C LYS A 76 16.07 -0.10 22.61
N ASN A 77 17.04 -0.38 23.48
CA ASN A 77 16.88 -1.21 24.69
C ASN A 77 16.67 -0.35 25.97
N GLN A 78 16.63 0.97 25.83
CA GLN A 78 16.46 1.94 26.90
C GLN A 78 15.12 2.65 26.68
N THR A 79 14.18 2.45 27.59
CA THR A 79 12.84 3.03 27.55
C THR A 79 12.46 3.51 28.95
N GLY A 80 11.62 4.54 29.04
CA GLY A 80 11.18 5.06 30.33
C GLY A 80 9.84 5.78 30.23
N ASN A 81 8.89 5.42 31.09
CA ASN A 81 7.60 6.09 31.23
C ASN A 81 7.78 7.34 32.10
N ILE A 82 7.31 8.51 31.64
CA ILE A 82 7.38 9.77 32.39
C ILE A 82 5.96 10.28 32.66
N ARG A 83 5.63 10.45 33.94
CA ARG A 83 4.38 11.07 34.41
C ARG A 83 4.67 12.25 35.32
N PHE A 84 3.77 13.22 35.33
CA PHE A 84 3.84 14.39 36.20
C PHE A 84 2.68 14.38 37.18
N ARG A 85 2.95 14.64 38.46
CA ARG A 85 1.92 14.84 39.49
C ARG A 85 2.03 16.22 40.12
N ILE A 86 0.89 16.78 40.48
CA ILE A 86 0.76 18.09 41.09
C ILE A 86 0.23 17.95 42.51
N SER A 87 0.73 18.77 43.43
CA SER A 87 0.19 18.91 44.77
C SER A 87 0.10 20.38 45.16
N ASN A 88 -0.99 20.73 45.83
CA ASN A 88 -1.27 22.06 46.37
C ASN A 88 -1.12 22.13 47.91
N GLY A 89 -0.65 21.04 48.53
CA GLY A 89 -0.53 20.89 49.99
C GLY A 89 -1.74 20.24 50.67
N GLU A 90 -2.86 20.05 49.97
CA GLU A 90 -4.05 19.36 50.48
C GLU A 90 -4.33 18.06 49.71
N GLN A 91 -4.08 18.06 48.40
CA GLN A 91 -4.30 16.93 47.50
C GLN A 91 -3.06 16.66 46.64
N MET A 92 -2.98 15.45 46.10
CA MET A 92 -2.02 15.04 45.08
C MET A 92 -2.80 14.33 43.96
N MET A 93 -2.50 14.65 42.71
CA MET A 93 -3.12 14.02 41.54
C MET A 93 -2.12 13.96 40.38
N TRP A 94 -2.30 13.01 39.46
CA TRP A 94 -1.54 13.01 38.23
C TRP A 94 -2.10 14.03 37.23
N LEU A 95 -1.24 14.65 36.43
CA LEU A 95 -1.66 15.64 35.43
C LEU A 95 -2.42 15.01 34.25
N ASP A 96 -2.23 13.72 33.98
CA ASP A 96 -3.04 12.99 32.99
C ASP A 96 -4.49 12.72 33.45
N GLU A 97 -4.76 12.89 34.75
CA GLU A 97 -6.08 12.76 35.39
C GLU A 97 -6.83 14.10 35.53
N ALA A 98 -6.36 15.17 34.89
CA ALA A 98 -7.05 16.46 34.86
C ALA A 98 -8.41 16.36 34.17
N GLU A 99 -9.42 17.02 34.72
CA GLU A 99 -10.80 17.02 34.18
C GLU A 99 -10.90 17.66 32.79
N TYR A 100 -10.12 18.72 32.54
CA TYR A 100 -9.97 19.33 31.22
C TYR A 100 -8.52 19.27 30.75
N CYS A 101 -8.31 18.81 29.52
CA CYS A 101 -7.03 18.82 28.82
C CYS A 101 -7.26 19.15 27.34
N LYS A 102 -6.80 20.32 26.87
CA LYS A 102 -6.65 20.60 25.43
C LYS A 102 -5.21 20.29 25.04
N ALA A 103 -4.99 19.23 24.28
CA ALA A 103 -3.68 18.92 23.73
C ALA A 103 -3.58 19.38 22.27
N SER A 104 -2.41 19.85 21.87
CA SER A 104 -2.13 20.31 20.51
C SER A 104 -0.76 19.79 20.05
N TYR A 105 -0.68 19.27 18.83
CA TYR A 105 0.58 19.03 18.13
C TYR A 105 0.75 20.08 17.04
N GLU A 106 1.86 20.81 17.09
CA GLU A 106 2.24 21.82 16.10
C GLU A 106 3.68 21.54 15.71
N ALA A 107 3.87 20.86 14.57
CA ALA A 107 5.14 20.60 13.91
C ALA A 107 6.36 20.55 14.86
N GLY A 108 6.55 19.40 15.53
CA GLY A 108 7.68 19.15 16.44
C GLY A 108 7.47 19.59 17.89
N ARG A 109 6.33 20.22 18.22
CA ARG A 109 5.94 20.60 19.59
C ARG A 109 4.63 19.95 20.01
N ARG A 110 4.54 19.55 21.29
CA ARG A 110 3.29 19.16 21.93
C ARG A 110 2.97 20.14 23.06
N ASN A 111 1.81 20.79 23.03
CA ASN A 111 1.32 21.63 24.13
C ASN A 111 0.07 21.03 24.78
N TYR A 112 -0.11 21.30 26.07
CA TYR A 112 -1.29 20.93 26.86
C TYR A 112 -1.78 22.14 27.66
N LEU A 113 -3.08 22.45 27.60
CA LEU A 113 -3.75 23.36 28.54
C LEU A 113 -4.65 22.53 29.45
N LEU A 114 -4.30 22.50 30.74
CA LEU A 114 -5.02 21.75 31.77
C LEU A 114 -5.84 22.67 32.66
N LYS A 115 -7.04 22.21 33.03
CA LYS A 115 -7.88 22.82 34.08
C LYS A 115 -8.54 21.71 34.90
N ASP A 116 -8.79 21.98 36.17
CA ASP A 116 -9.44 21.02 37.07
C ASP A 116 -10.18 21.76 38.19
N ARG A 117 -11.37 21.28 38.60
CA ARG A 117 -12.12 21.93 39.70
C ARG A 117 -11.32 21.95 41.02
N ARG A 118 -10.42 20.99 41.23
CA ARG A 118 -9.51 20.93 42.40
C ARG A 118 -8.53 22.11 42.46
N TRP A 119 -8.36 22.85 41.36
CA TRP A 119 -7.47 24.02 41.27
C TRP A 119 -8.22 25.35 41.29
N GLY A 120 -9.56 25.34 41.34
CA GLY A 120 -10.40 26.55 41.34
C GLY A 120 -10.29 27.34 40.03
N LYS A 121 -9.51 28.43 40.03
CA LYS A 121 -9.17 29.23 38.83
C LYS A 121 -7.78 28.90 38.27
N GLY A 122 -7.10 27.89 38.82
CA GLY A 122 -5.78 27.45 38.38
C GLY A 122 -5.82 26.83 36.98
N GLU A 123 -4.92 27.29 36.12
CA GLU A 123 -4.66 26.74 34.79
C GLU A 123 -3.18 26.43 34.64
N LEU A 124 -2.87 25.28 34.04
CA LEU A 124 -1.50 24.83 33.79
C LEU A 124 -1.30 24.61 32.29
N ASP A 125 -0.41 25.41 31.70
CA ASP A 125 0.07 25.23 30.33
C ASP A 125 1.39 24.47 30.36
N ILE A 126 1.53 23.45 29.52
CA ILE A 126 2.74 22.62 29.40
C ILE A 126 3.12 22.58 27.93
N SER A 127 4.31 23.06 27.58
CA SER A 127 4.91 22.90 26.26
C SER A 127 6.10 21.95 26.31
N VAL A 128 6.23 21.07 25.31
CA VAL A 128 7.22 19.99 25.28
C VAL A 128 7.93 19.95 23.93
N LEU A 129 9.27 19.87 24.00
CA LEU A 129 10.19 19.81 22.87
C LEU A 129 11.27 18.76 23.13
N ALA A 130 11.69 18.03 22.10
CA ALA A 130 12.96 17.30 22.11
C ALA A 130 14.12 18.29 21.83
N PHE A 131 15.34 17.97 22.28
CA PHE A 131 16.52 18.76 21.94
C PHE A 131 17.02 18.41 20.52
N PRO A 132 17.36 19.39 19.68
CA PRO A 132 17.79 19.14 18.29
C PRO A 132 19.28 18.77 18.16
N ASP A 133 20.08 19.09 19.19
CA ASP A 133 21.54 18.96 19.20
C ASP A 133 22.03 17.77 20.04
N THR A 134 21.15 17.21 20.86
CA THR A 134 21.47 16.23 21.91
C THR A 134 20.27 15.31 22.13
N GLU A 135 20.51 14.12 22.67
CA GLU A 135 19.41 13.25 23.11
C GLU A 135 18.78 13.79 24.41
N GLY A 136 17.46 13.88 24.45
CA GLY A 136 16.71 14.41 25.59
C GLY A 136 15.56 15.33 25.19
N ALA A 137 14.81 15.78 26.20
CA ALA A 137 13.68 16.70 26.03
C ALA A 137 13.55 17.69 27.20
N VAL A 138 12.77 18.74 26.96
CA VAL A 138 12.44 19.80 27.92
C VAL A 138 10.94 20.06 27.95
N TRP A 139 10.41 20.22 29.16
CA TRP A 139 9.05 20.65 29.45
C TRP A 139 9.08 22.04 30.07
N ARG A 140 8.39 22.99 29.46
CA ARG A 140 8.10 24.31 30.03
C ARG A 140 6.70 24.31 30.61
N PHE A 141 6.59 24.58 31.91
CA PHE A 141 5.32 24.74 32.60
C PHE A 141 5.04 26.23 32.81
N THR A 142 3.81 26.68 32.51
CA THR A 142 3.33 28.03 32.84
C THR A 142 2.09 27.92 33.74
N VAL A 143 2.18 28.53 34.92
CA VAL A 143 1.15 28.52 35.97
C VAL A 143 0.37 29.82 35.96
N ARG A 144 -0.97 29.75 35.92
CA ARG A 144 -1.87 30.91 35.98
C ARG A 144 -3.00 30.65 36.97
N GLY A 145 -3.47 31.67 37.70
CA GLY A 145 -4.66 31.59 38.54
C GLY A 145 -4.60 30.71 39.81
N PHE A 146 -3.45 30.11 40.12
CA PHE A 146 -3.21 29.40 41.39
C PHE A 146 -2.84 30.37 42.53
N ASP A 147 -3.18 30.04 43.77
CA ASP A 147 -2.53 30.63 44.95
C ASP A 147 -1.14 30.00 45.10
N ASN A 148 -0.12 30.67 44.55
CA ASN A 148 1.22 30.13 44.29
C ASN A 148 2.00 29.65 45.52
N ARG A 149 1.50 29.83 46.76
CA ARG A 149 2.25 29.63 48.00
C ARG A 149 2.60 28.17 48.34
N LYS A 150 1.99 27.18 47.68
CA LYS A 150 2.18 25.75 47.98
C LYS A 150 2.23 24.81 46.76
N LEU A 151 2.22 25.32 45.53
CA LEU A 151 2.16 24.47 44.34
C LEU A 151 3.49 23.72 44.12
N LYS A 152 3.44 22.39 44.16
CA LYS A 152 4.57 21.49 43.86
C LYS A 152 4.22 20.63 42.65
N VAL A 153 5.11 20.56 41.67
CA VAL A 153 5.06 19.56 40.59
C VAL A 153 6.20 18.58 40.78
N GLU A 154 5.95 17.30 40.54
CA GLU A 154 6.93 16.23 40.55
C GLU A 154 6.85 15.44 39.24
N ALA A 155 8.00 15.26 38.60
CA ALA A 155 8.18 14.35 37.48
C ALA A 155 8.67 13.01 38.02
N VAL A 156 8.01 11.92 37.63
CA VAL A 156 8.36 10.54 37.99
C VAL A 156 8.68 9.78 36.71
N LEU A 157 9.84 9.14 36.69
CA LEU A 157 10.28 8.25 35.64
C LEU A 157 10.23 6.81 36.14
N SER A 158 9.60 5.92 35.38
CA SER A 158 9.51 4.49 35.67
C SER A 158 9.95 3.64 34.47
N GLN A 159 10.31 2.38 34.73
CA GLN A 159 10.48 1.38 33.68
C GLN A 159 9.16 1.17 32.92
N THR A 160 9.24 0.95 31.60
CA THR A 160 8.07 0.61 30.78
C THR A 160 7.70 -0.86 30.93
N ALA A 161 6.42 -1.18 30.76
CA ALA A 161 5.89 -2.54 30.84
C ALA A 161 6.52 -3.50 29.82
N VAL A 162 6.99 -2.97 28.68
CA VAL A 162 7.78 -3.71 27.69
C VAL A 162 9.13 -3.02 27.50
N PRO A 163 10.25 -3.57 28.03
CA PRO A 163 11.59 -2.98 27.89
C PRO A 163 12.23 -3.11 26.50
N LYS A 164 11.71 -4.02 25.66
CA LYS A 164 12.18 -4.27 24.28
C LYS A 164 10.97 -4.35 23.35
N PRO A 165 10.40 -3.21 22.93
CA PRO A 165 9.20 -3.21 22.11
C PRO A 165 9.51 -3.66 20.68
N VAL A 166 8.57 -4.41 20.10
CA VAL A 166 8.59 -4.77 18.67
C VAL A 166 8.43 -3.50 17.83
N ARG A 167 9.05 -3.44 16.64
CA ARG A 167 9.00 -2.29 15.72
C ARG A 167 9.21 -0.95 16.41
N SER A 168 10.21 -0.88 17.30
CA SER A 168 10.59 0.32 18.06
C SER A 168 9.49 0.88 18.98
N GLY A 169 8.39 0.16 19.21
CA GLY A 169 7.23 0.69 19.94
C GLY A 169 6.31 1.58 19.09
N ASP A 170 6.27 1.39 17.78
CA ASP A 170 5.39 2.16 16.90
C ASP A 170 3.90 1.76 16.99
N ILE A 171 2.99 2.60 16.48
CA ILE A 171 1.55 2.30 16.53
C ILE A 171 1.15 1.19 15.55
N GLY A 172 0.25 0.33 16.01
CA GLY A 172 -0.46 -0.65 15.19
C GLY A 172 -0.86 -1.88 16.01
N SER A 173 -1.53 -2.83 15.38
CA SER A 173 -1.96 -4.07 16.05
C SER A 173 -0.81 -5.03 16.40
N PHE A 174 0.43 -4.67 16.09
CA PHE A 174 1.64 -5.45 16.34
C PHE A 174 2.26 -5.27 17.73
N LEU A 175 1.75 -4.33 18.54
CA LEU A 175 2.17 -4.15 19.93
C LEU A 175 1.23 -4.81 20.95
N LYS A 176 1.78 -5.13 22.13
CA LYS A 176 0.96 -5.33 23.32
C LYS A 176 0.36 -3.99 23.75
N PRO A 177 -0.94 -3.91 24.07
CA PRO A 177 -1.51 -2.71 24.68
C PRO A 177 -0.70 -2.26 25.90
N GLY A 178 -0.43 -0.96 26.00
CA GLY A 178 0.35 -0.40 27.11
C GLY A 178 1.86 -0.65 27.04
N THR A 179 2.44 -0.92 25.87
CA THR A 179 3.91 -1.09 25.69
C THR A 179 4.79 -0.09 26.45
N PHE A 180 4.41 1.20 26.45
CA PHE A 180 5.12 2.28 27.13
C PHE A 180 4.50 2.71 28.47
N GLU A 181 3.41 2.08 28.94
CA GLU A 181 2.88 2.30 30.29
C GLU A 181 3.89 1.83 31.35
N PRO A 182 3.83 2.32 32.61
CA PRO A 182 4.76 1.91 33.64
C PRO A 182 4.59 0.43 34.01
N ALA A 183 5.69 -0.24 34.35
CA ALA A 183 5.64 -1.59 34.90
C ALA A 183 4.91 -1.63 36.25
N THR A 184 4.18 -2.72 36.53
CA THR A 184 3.17 -2.78 37.60
C THR A 184 3.70 -2.90 39.04
N SER A 185 5.03 -2.91 39.26
CA SER A 185 5.62 -2.98 40.60
C SER A 185 6.08 -1.60 41.10
N GLU A 186 5.97 -1.35 42.40
CA GLU A 186 6.47 -0.10 43.02
C GLU A 186 8.01 0.04 42.89
N THR A 187 8.72 -1.08 42.69
CA THR A 187 10.16 -1.13 42.38
C THR A 187 10.53 -0.66 40.97
N SER A 188 9.57 -0.22 40.15
CA SER A 188 9.80 0.21 38.76
C SER A 188 10.23 1.67 38.61
N VAL A 189 10.17 2.50 39.67
CA VAL A 189 10.57 3.92 39.61
C VAL A 189 12.09 4.02 39.46
N LEU A 190 12.52 4.61 38.34
CA LEU A 190 13.94 4.86 38.01
C LEU A 190 14.45 6.16 38.65
N GLY A 191 13.55 7.12 38.89
CA GLY A 191 13.86 8.34 39.62
C GLY A 191 12.68 9.31 39.66
N SER A 192 12.71 10.27 40.58
CA SER A 192 11.81 11.43 40.54
C SER A 192 12.56 12.71 40.89
N VAL A 193 12.08 13.82 40.35
CA VAL A 193 12.54 15.17 40.67
C VAL A 193 11.32 16.06 40.89
N SER A 194 11.43 17.04 41.78
CA SER A 194 10.30 17.92 42.07
C SER A 194 10.71 19.37 42.19
N ARG A 195 9.73 20.26 41.94
CA ARG A 195 9.91 21.70 41.96
C ARG A 195 8.70 22.34 42.63
N LEU A 196 8.95 23.14 43.65
CA LEU A 196 7.99 24.13 44.13
C LEU A 196 7.92 25.24 43.07
N SER A 197 6.71 25.67 42.71
CA SER A 197 6.46 26.70 41.70
C SER A 197 7.09 28.02 42.15
N PRO A 198 8.25 28.44 41.61
CA PRO A 198 9.01 29.57 42.14
C PRO A 198 8.57 30.91 41.52
N GLY A 199 7.56 30.87 40.65
CA GLY A 199 7.04 31.96 39.84
C GLY A 199 6.00 31.43 38.87
N SER A 200 5.69 32.18 37.81
CA SER A 200 4.74 31.78 36.78
C SER A 200 5.28 30.75 35.78
N ILE A 201 6.60 30.57 35.66
CA ILE A 201 7.22 29.63 34.70
C ILE A 201 8.31 28.80 35.37
N PHE A 202 8.38 27.50 35.07
CA PHE A 202 9.48 26.62 35.44
C PHE A 202 9.65 25.46 34.47
N TYR A 203 10.78 24.75 34.59
CA TYR A 203 11.19 23.71 33.65
C TYR A 203 11.52 22.37 34.31
N PHE A 204 11.27 21.31 33.56
CA PHE A 204 11.80 19.95 33.74
C PHE A 204 12.52 19.53 32.47
N SER A 205 13.45 18.58 32.58
CA SER A 205 14.13 17.97 31.42
C SER A 205 14.47 16.52 31.68
N VAL A 206 14.74 15.78 30.59
CA VAL A 206 15.33 14.44 30.59
C VAL A 206 16.47 14.44 29.58
N ASP A 207 17.53 13.69 29.84
CA ASP A 207 18.64 13.47 28.89
C ASP A 207 18.56 12.09 28.19
N GLY A 208 19.51 11.83 27.30
CA GLY A 208 19.64 10.55 26.59
C GLY A 208 19.85 9.32 27.48
N GLU A 209 20.31 9.51 28.72
CA GLU A 209 20.50 8.44 29.70
C GLU A 209 19.30 8.26 30.65
N ASN A 210 18.16 8.86 30.30
CA ASN A 210 16.94 8.87 31.09
C ASN A 210 17.12 9.47 32.50
N GLN A 211 17.96 10.49 32.68
CA GLN A 211 18.05 11.22 33.96
C GLN A 211 17.11 12.43 33.95
N LEU A 212 16.18 12.49 34.91
CA LEU A 212 15.31 13.65 35.09
C LEU A 212 16.05 14.79 35.81
N SER A 213 15.78 16.03 35.41
CA SER A 213 16.39 17.22 36.03
C SER A 213 15.45 18.43 36.13
N THR A 214 15.51 19.11 37.28
CA THR A 214 14.92 20.43 37.55
C THR A 214 15.98 21.53 37.61
N ALA A 215 16.99 21.46 36.72
CA ALA A 215 18.09 22.42 36.61
C ALA A 215 17.64 23.90 36.60
N GLU A 216 18.59 24.80 36.86
CA GLU A 216 18.36 26.25 36.99
C GLU A 216 17.48 26.80 35.87
N ASN A 217 16.46 27.58 36.25
CA ASN A 217 15.42 28.04 35.33
C ASN A 217 16.01 28.81 34.14
N ALA A 218 17.04 29.65 34.35
CA ALA A 218 17.71 30.40 33.28
C ALA A 218 18.41 29.48 32.27
N LYS A 219 19.09 28.42 32.73
CA LYS A 219 19.76 27.44 31.87
C LYS A 219 18.74 26.63 31.06
N MET A 220 17.64 26.21 31.70
CA MET A 220 16.59 25.45 31.01
C MET A 220 15.76 26.29 30.05
N GLN A 221 15.51 27.56 30.39
CA GLN A 221 14.89 28.52 29.47
C GLN A 221 15.73 28.69 28.20
N SER A 222 17.05 28.92 28.35
CA SER A 222 17.96 29.04 27.19
C SER A 222 17.92 27.79 26.28
N ARG A 223 17.93 26.58 26.86
CA ARG A 223 17.78 25.33 26.07
C ARG A 223 16.41 25.19 25.42
N TYR A 224 15.33 25.54 26.12
CA TYR A 224 13.97 25.52 25.57
C TYR A 224 13.83 26.50 24.41
N ASP A 225 14.31 27.74 24.58
CA ASP A 225 14.21 28.80 23.57
C ASP A 225 15.06 28.45 22.33
N ALA A 226 16.22 27.81 22.51
CA ALA A 226 17.02 27.28 21.39
C ALA A 226 16.30 26.14 20.64
N ALA A 227 15.70 25.18 21.34
CA ALA A 227 14.93 24.11 20.73
C ALA A 227 13.68 24.64 19.99
N GLU A 228 12.99 25.63 20.56
CA GLU A 228 11.83 26.29 19.94
C GLU A 228 12.24 27.07 18.69
N GLN A 229 13.34 27.83 18.73
CA GLN A 229 13.87 28.55 17.57
C GLN A 229 14.27 27.61 16.43
N TRP A 230 14.97 26.51 16.75
CA TRP A 230 15.32 25.48 15.77
C TRP A 230 14.07 24.84 15.16
N ARG A 231 13.13 24.40 16.00
CA ARG A 231 11.87 23.78 15.58
C ARG A 231 11.10 24.72 14.66
N ASN A 232 10.93 25.97 15.08
CA ASN A 232 10.18 26.96 14.31
C ASN A 232 10.85 27.24 12.96
N LYS A 233 12.18 27.44 12.91
CA LYS A 233 12.93 27.62 11.66
C LYS A 233 12.73 26.45 10.69
N LEU A 234 12.79 25.22 11.20
CA LEU A 234 12.64 24.03 10.37
C LEU A 234 11.18 23.86 9.94
N ALA A 235 10.23 23.88 10.88
CA ALA A 235 8.79 23.76 10.60
C ALA A 235 8.22 24.86 9.69
N SER A 236 8.81 26.06 9.66
CA SER A 236 8.43 27.14 8.75
C SER A 236 9.11 27.08 7.38
N SER A 237 9.93 26.07 7.09
CA SER A 237 10.59 25.92 5.78
C SER A 237 9.62 25.52 4.67
N VAL A 238 8.49 24.90 5.01
CA VAL A 238 7.37 24.65 4.08
C VAL A 238 6.06 25.05 4.75
N VAL A 239 5.35 26.03 4.19
CA VAL A 239 4.10 26.56 4.76
C VAL A 239 3.00 26.58 3.71
N PHE A 240 1.82 26.10 4.10
CA PHE A 240 0.62 26.03 3.25
C PHE A 240 -0.46 26.97 3.78
N HIS A 241 -1.05 27.77 2.90
CA HIS A 241 -2.26 28.53 3.20
C HIS A 241 -3.32 28.22 2.15
N THR A 242 -4.39 27.56 2.60
CA THR A 242 -5.52 27.14 1.77
C THR A 242 -6.85 27.46 2.48
N PRO A 243 -7.97 27.51 1.74
CA PRO A 243 -9.31 27.58 2.32
C PRO A 243 -9.69 26.35 3.16
N ASP A 244 -9.00 25.21 2.99
CA ASP A 244 -9.21 24.00 3.78
C ASP A 244 -8.28 23.97 5.00
N ALA A 245 -8.84 24.30 6.16
CA ALA A 245 -8.10 24.34 7.42
C ALA A 245 -7.38 23.02 7.78
N TYR A 246 -7.79 21.87 7.23
CA TYR A 246 -7.12 20.58 7.50
C TYR A 246 -5.80 20.40 6.71
N ILE A 247 -5.50 21.26 5.74
CA ILE A 247 -4.26 21.17 4.92
C ILE A 247 -3.16 22.08 5.48
N ASN A 248 -3.53 23.21 6.08
CA ASN A 248 -2.58 24.24 6.52
C ASN A 248 -1.53 23.73 7.56
N PRO A 249 -1.87 22.88 8.55
CA PRO A 249 -0.90 22.29 9.47
C PRO A 249 0.13 21.34 8.84
N ILE A 250 -0.11 20.84 7.62
CA ILE A 250 0.62 19.70 7.07
C ILE A 250 2.05 20.06 6.66
N GLY A 251 2.30 21.27 6.14
CA GLY A 251 3.61 21.68 5.64
C GLY A 251 4.73 21.52 6.68
N GLY A 252 4.52 22.08 7.87
CA GLY A 252 5.48 21.92 8.98
C GLY A 252 5.55 20.49 9.52
N ALA A 253 4.43 19.75 9.57
CA ALA A 253 4.43 18.36 10.04
C ALA A 253 5.21 17.42 9.11
N LEU A 254 5.08 17.62 7.81
CA LEU A 254 5.80 16.91 6.75
C LEU A 254 7.32 17.11 6.88
N VAL A 255 7.75 18.35 7.14
CA VAL A 255 9.17 18.66 7.40
C VAL A 255 9.69 17.98 8.67
N MET A 256 8.89 17.89 9.73
CA MET A 256 9.27 17.19 10.96
C MET A 256 9.34 15.66 10.80
N ALA A 257 8.42 15.08 10.03
CA ALA A 257 8.46 13.66 9.69
C ALA A 257 9.71 13.31 8.86
N ALA A 258 10.07 14.19 7.92
CA ALA A 258 11.31 14.07 7.14
C ALA A 258 12.56 14.17 8.03
N ASP A 259 12.58 15.12 8.96
CA ASP A 259 13.69 15.27 9.89
C ASP A 259 13.87 14.06 10.82
N GLY A 260 12.78 13.47 11.33
CA GLY A 260 12.82 12.24 12.12
C GLY A 260 13.35 11.01 11.36
N ALA A 261 13.20 10.99 10.04
CA ALA A 261 13.75 9.96 9.16
C ALA A 261 15.23 10.21 8.79
N TRP A 262 15.85 11.32 9.18
CA TRP A 262 17.26 11.62 8.86
C TRP A 262 18.21 11.13 9.97
N ASP A 263 19.21 10.31 9.64
CA ASP A 263 20.22 9.83 10.62
C ASP A 263 21.49 10.70 10.71
N GLY A 264 21.59 11.74 9.89
CA GLY A 264 22.81 12.55 9.74
C GLY A 264 23.59 12.27 8.45
N LYS A 265 23.27 11.18 7.75
CA LYS A 265 23.97 10.73 6.54
C LYS A 265 23.02 10.24 5.44
N VAL A 266 21.96 9.51 5.79
CA VAL A 266 20.96 8.98 4.85
C VAL A 266 19.55 9.02 5.44
N TRP A 267 18.57 9.17 4.55
CA TRP A 267 17.18 8.92 4.88
C TRP A 267 17.00 7.45 5.29
N GLN A 268 16.37 7.21 6.44
CA GLN A 268 16.00 5.90 6.94
C GLN A 268 14.66 5.47 6.31
N HIS A 269 14.37 4.17 6.32
CA HIS A 269 13.12 3.63 5.77
C HIS A 269 11.85 4.07 6.54
N GLY A 270 11.98 4.46 7.81
CA GLY A 270 10.93 5.14 8.59
C GLY A 270 11.51 5.88 9.79
N ALA A 271 10.75 6.82 10.37
CA ALA A 271 11.22 7.61 11.52
C ALA A 271 11.08 6.86 12.87
N VAL A 272 10.13 5.92 12.96
CA VAL A 272 9.82 5.15 14.19
C VAL A 272 9.96 3.65 13.97
N GLY A 273 8.93 3.01 13.39
CA GLY A 273 9.05 1.68 12.81
C GLY A 273 10.01 1.73 11.63
N TRP A 274 10.73 0.63 11.39
CA TRP A 274 11.67 0.51 10.26
C TRP A 274 12.75 1.60 10.18
N ARG A 275 13.18 2.19 11.31
CA ARG A 275 14.30 3.15 11.34
C ARG A 275 15.65 2.47 11.07
N MET A 276 15.95 2.26 9.80
CA MET A 276 17.17 1.65 9.27
C MET A 276 17.48 2.16 7.87
N SER A 277 18.76 2.20 7.51
CA SER A 277 19.24 2.63 6.20
C SER A 277 18.84 1.65 5.08
N LEU A 278 18.28 2.18 4.00
CA LEU A 278 18.06 1.52 2.71
C LEU A 278 18.31 2.55 1.58
N PRO A 279 18.95 2.17 0.45
CA PRO A 279 19.28 3.12 -0.61
C PRO A 279 18.09 3.63 -1.39
N GLY A 280 17.10 2.75 -1.60
CA GLY A 280 15.97 2.98 -2.47
C GLY A 280 14.68 2.58 -1.77
N TRP A 281 13.67 3.38 -2.07
CA TRP A 281 12.25 3.47 -1.75
C TRP A 281 11.91 4.94 -2.05
N ARG A 282 10.65 5.40 -1.99
CA ARG A 282 10.31 6.78 -2.38
C ARG A 282 10.62 7.82 -1.29
N GLY A 283 11.62 7.54 -0.45
CA GLY A 283 11.94 8.30 0.75
C GLY A 283 12.74 9.56 0.45
N ALA A 284 13.85 9.46 -0.27
CA ALA A 284 14.74 10.57 -0.53
C ALA A 284 14.09 11.68 -1.37
N TYR A 285 12.98 11.45 -2.09
CA TYR A 285 12.17 12.53 -2.67
C TYR A 285 11.88 13.67 -1.68
N MET A 286 11.69 13.37 -0.38
CA MET A 286 11.45 14.42 0.63
C MET A 286 12.60 15.43 0.73
N GLY A 287 13.82 15.03 0.38
CA GLY A 287 15.01 15.90 0.45
C GLY A 287 14.88 17.12 -0.44
N ASP A 288 14.71 16.94 -1.75
CA ASP A 288 14.63 18.08 -2.68
C ASP A 288 13.29 18.82 -2.61
N PHE A 289 12.17 18.08 -2.54
CA PHE A 289 10.85 18.69 -2.51
C PHE A 289 10.63 19.55 -1.24
N LEU A 290 11.24 19.21 -0.11
CA LEU A 290 11.22 20.05 1.10
C LEU A 290 12.40 21.04 1.20
N GLY A 291 13.25 21.11 0.17
CA GLY A 291 14.38 22.06 0.09
C GLY A 291 15.60 21.70 0.96
N MET A 292 15.74 20.45 1.39
CA MET A 292 16.88 19.92 2.14
C MET A 292 18.01 19.40 1.23
N GLN A 293 18.35 20.15 0.18
CA GLN A 293 19.29 19.74 -0.89
C GLN A 293 20.69 19.32 -0.37
N ASP A 294 21.15 19.89 0.75
CA ASP A 294 22.42 19.49 1.39
C ASP A 294 22.35 18.06 1.95
N ARG A 295 21.25 17.68 2.63
CA ARG A 295 21.04 16.31 3.12
C ARG A 295 20.95 15.33 1.95
N GLN A 296 20.30 15.76 0.88
CA GLN A 296 20.15 14.98 -0.33
C GLN A 296 21.50 14.63 -0.97
N ARG A 297 22.39 15.61 -1.11
CA ARG A 297 23.75 15.37 -1.62
C ARG A 297 24.56 14.45 -0.71
N ILE A 298 24.42 14.55 0.61
CA ILE A 298 25.08 13.63 1.55
C ILE A 298 24.54 12.20 1.38
N HIS A 299 23.23 12.02 1.22
CA HIS A 299 22.60 10.72 0.98
C HIS A 299 23.09 10.09 -0.33
N PHE A 300 23.04 10.83 -1.45
CA PHE A 300 23.51 10.31 -2.73
C PHE A 300 25.00 9.99 -2.71
N ASP A 301 25.85 10.87 -2.16
CA ASP A 301 27.28 10.62 -2.00
C ASP A 301 27.60 9.38 -1.18
N ALA A 302 26.81 9.10 -0.14
CA ALA A 302 27.00 7.95 0.73
C ALA A 302 26.68 6.62 0.04
N TYR A 303 25.63 6.58 -0.80
CA TYR A 303 25.25 5.39 -1.55
C TYR A 303 25.97 5.22 -2.88
N ALA A 304 26.46 6.30 -3.51
CA ALA A 304 27.38 6.21 -4.64
C ALA A 304 28.64 5.40 -4.30
N LYS A 305 29.15 5.56 -3.08
CA LYS A 305 30.27 4.77 -2.52
C LYS A 305 29.89 3.32 -2.18
N SER A 306 28.62 2.95 -2.22
CA SER A 306 28.13 1.58 -2.08
C SER A 306 27.91 0.88 -3.42
N GLN A 307 28.15 1.55 -4.55
CA GLN A 307 28.08 0.91 -5.85
C GLN A 307 29.29 -0.01 -6.08
N VAL A 308 29.01 -1.22 -6.55
CA VAL A 308 30.01 -2.20 -6.98
C VAL A 308 30.64 -1.75 -8.30
N THR A 309 31.98 -1.80 -8.40
CA THR A 309 32.73 -1.31 -9.57
C THR A 309 33.86 -2.23 -10.04
N ASP A 310 34.21 -3.24 -9.24
CA ASP A 310 35.33 -4.17 -9.43
C ASP A 310 34.91 -5.66 -9.47
N VAL A 311 33.61 -5.95 -9.59
CA VAL A 311 33.05 -7.30 -9.71
C VAL A 311 32.37 -7.48 -11.09
N PRO A 312 33.10 -7.91 -12.12
CA PRO A 312 32.52 -8.21 -13.42
C PRO A 312 31.61 -9.46 -13.35
N VAL A 313 30.72 -9.60 -14.32
CA VAL A 313 29.90 -10.82 -14.46
C VAL A 313 30.78 -11.98 -14.91
N THR A 314 30.82 -13.01 -14.08
CA THR A 314 31.62 -14.24 -14.25
C THR A 314 30.78 -15.50 -14.04
N GLU A 315 29.52 -15.33 -13.63
CA GLU A 315 28.56 -16.37 -13.31
C GLU A 315 27.26 -16.10 -14.08
N PRO A 316 26.46 -17.14 -14.42
CA PRO A 316 25.14 -16.94 -14.99
C PRO A 316 24.17 -16.33 -13.97
N HIS A 317 22.93 -16.08 -14.39
CA HIS A 317 21.82 -15.92 -13.45
C HIS A 317 21.68 -17.17 -12.58
N LEU A 318 21.46 -16.98 -11.28
CA LEU A 318 21.40 -18.06 -10.30
C LEU A 318 20.32 -17.79 -9.24
N MET A 319 19.58 -18.85 -8.89
CA MET A 319 18.48 -18.83 -7.93
C MET A 319 18.91 -19.43 -6.59
N ASP A 320 18.29 -19.01 -5.49
CA ASP A 320 18.65 -19.41 -4.13
C ASP A 320 17.98 -20.74 -3.72
N GLU A 321 18.73 -21.83 -3.83
CA GLU A 321 18.31 -23.18 -3.40
C GLU A 321 17.89 -23.21 -1.92
N LYS A 322 18.56 -22.46 -1.03
CA LYS A 322 18.21 -22.42 0.40
C LYS A 322 16.88 -21.75 0.64
N ASN A 323 16.43 -20.91 -0.29
CA ASN A 323 15.15 -20.22 -0.30
C ASN A 323 14.20 -20.77 -1.38
N ASN A 324 14.30 -22.07 -1.67
CA ASN A 324 13.36 -22.81 -2.51
C ASN A 324 13.16 -22.16 -3.89
N LEU A 325 14.23 -21.61 -4.47
CA LEU A 325 14.25 -20.99 -5.80
C LEU A 325 13.21 -19.86 -5.98
N ALA A 326 12.76 -19.22 -4.90
CA ALA A 326 11.79 -18.13 -4.96
C ALA A 326 12.41 -16.77 -5.32
N ARG A 327 13.75 -16.69 -5.32
CA ARG A 327 14.55 -15.47 -5.47
C ARG A 327 15.99 -15.80 -5.88
N GLY A 328 16.74 -14.81 -6.37
CA GLY A 328 18.17 -14.87 -6.69
C GLY A 328 19.10 -15.14 -5.50
N THR A 329 20.23 -15.78 -5.78
CA THR A 329 21.23 -16.18 -4.77
C THR A 329 22.27 -15.12 -4.47
N TYR A 330 22.67 -15.00 -3.20
CA TYR A 330 23.75 -14.10 -2.77
C TYR A 330 25.14 -14.60 -3.20
N LYS A 331 25.51 -14.33 -4.46
CA LYS A 331 26.80 -14.69 -5.05
C LYS A 331 27.33 -13.57 -5.94
N TRP A 332 28.49 -13.01 -5.59
CA TRP A 332 29.22 -12.04 -6.42
C TRP A 332 29.55 -12.62 -7.80
N GLY A 333 29.51 -11.78 -8.83
CA GLY A 333 29.77 -12.16 -10.22
C GLY A 333 28.55 -12.67 -10.98
N THR A 334 27.41 -12.84 -10.31
CA THR A 334 26.10 -13.00 -10.99
C THR A 334 25.62 -11.65 -11.54
N PRO A 335 24.71 -11.60 -12.53
CA PRO A 335 24.21 -10.34 -13.09
C PRO A 335 23.68 -9.37 -12.01
N MET A 336 22.84 -9.85 -11.10
CA MET A 336 22.31 -9.05 -9.98
C MET A 336 23.43 -8.53 -9.05
N TYR A 337 24.45 -9.33 -8.75
CA TYR A 337 25.54 -8.96 -7.82
C TYR A 337 26.86 -8.75 -8.56
N SER A 338 26.87 -7.75 -9.43
CA SER A 338 28.00 -7.33 -10.25
C SER A 338 28.10 -5.79 -10.32
N ASN A 339 29.03 -5.28 -11.13
CA ASN A 339 29.21 -3.85 -11.38
C ASN A 339 27.89 -3.11 -11.65
N GLY A 340 27.68 -1.99 -10.96
CA GLY A 340 26.46 -1.17 -11.04
C GLY A 340 25.47 -1.41 -9.90
N TYR A 341 25.48 -2.59 -9.28
CA TYR A 341 24.70 -2.88 -8.07
C TYR A 341 25.04 -1.95 -6.89
N ILE A 342 24.04 -1.37 -6.21
CA ILE A 342 24.23 -0.54 -5.00
C ILE A 342 23.89 -1.37 -3.76
N CYS A 343 24.90 -1.56 -2.92
CA CYS A 343 24.80 -2.37 -1.73
C CYS A 343 23.95 -1.73 -0.60
N ARG A 344 23.42 -2.59 0.28
CA ARG A 344 22.40 -2.27 1.30
C ARG A 344 22.67 -1.01 2.15
N ASN A 345 23.91 -0.85 2.61
CA ASN A 345 24.27 0.15 3.61
C ASN A 345 25.19 1.21 2.98
N PRO A 346 25.11 2.48 3.43
CA PRO A 346 25.92 3.55 2.89
C PRO A 346 27.42 3.30 3.10
N GLU A 347 28.21 3.66 2.10
CA GLU A 347 29.68 3.52 2.02
C GLU A 347 30.20 2.08 2.20
N LYS A 348 29.42 1.08 1.74
CA LYS A 348 29.81 -0.34 1.78
C LYS A 348 29.43 -1.03 0.48
N ASN A 349 30.37 -1.18 -0.45
CA ASN A 349 30.18 -1.82 -1.75
C ASN A 349 30.32 -3.37 -1.74
N ASN A 350 30.28 -4.01 -0.57
CA ASN A 350 30.53 -5.44 -0.40
C ASN A 350 29.44 -6.15 0.43
N GLN A 351 28.22 -5.59 0.47
CA GLN A 351 27.11 -6.13 1.26
C GLN A 351 25.85 -6.34 0.42
N PHE A 352 25.49 -7.62 0.23
CA PHE A 352 24.27 -8.02 -0.45
C PHE A 352 22.97 -7.48 0.19
N HIS A 353 21.97 -7.35 -0.66
CA HIS A 353 20.57 -7.05 -0.35
C HIS A 353 19.70 -7.80 -1.36
N HIS A 354 18.49 -8.21 -0.98
CA HIS A 354 17.58 -8.87 -1.93
C HIS A 354 16.90 -7.89 -2.89
N TYR A 355 16.94 -6.59 -2.65
CA TYR A 355 16.07 -5.67 -3.38
C TYR A 355 16.85 -4.95 -4.48
N ASP A 356 16.22 -4.76 -5.63
CA ASP A 356 16.65 -3.71 -6.55
C ASP A 356 16.21 -2.34 -6.02
N MET A 357 17.07 -1.79 -5.18
CA MET A 357 16.96 -0.41 -4.71
C MET A 357 17.67 0.58 -5.64
N ASN A 358 18.39 0.12 -6.67
CA ASN A 358 19.11 0.99 -7.57
C ASN A 358 18.14 1.88 -8.34
N LEU A 359 17.12 1.24 -8.91
CA LEU A 359 16.12 1.85 -9.79
C LEU A 359 15.42 3.05 -9.15
N VAL A 360 14.98 2.95 -7.89
CA VAL A 360 14.36 4.09 -7.18
C VAL A 360 15.40 5.12 -6.73
N TYR A 361 16.55 4.69 -6.22
CA TYR A 361 17.65 5.60 -5.83
C TYR A 361 18.11 6.48 -7.00
N ILE A 362 18.17 5.92 -8.22
CA ILE A 362 18.55 6.66 -9.41
C ILE A 362 17.44 7.60 -9.88
N ASP A 363 16.15 7.23 -9.80
CA ASP A 363 15.10 8.21 -10.09
C ASP A 363 15.09 9.39 -9.10
N GLU A 364 15.32 9.12 -7.81
CA GLU A 364 15.48 10.16 -6.79
C GLU A 364 16.67 11.09 -7.11
N LEU A 365 17.79 10.54 -7.58
CA LEU A 365 18.96 11.30 -8.04
C LEU A 365 18.67 12.10 -9.32
N LEU A 366 17.91 11.56 -10.26
CA LEU A 366 17.50 12.26 -11.47
C LEU A 366 16.53 13.41 -11.16
N TRP A 367 15.65 13.25 -10.16
CA TRP A 367 14.85 14.33 -9.61
C TRP A 367 15.71 15.44 -8.98
N HIS A 368 16.78 15.11 -8.25
CA HIS A 368 17.70 16.13 -7.72
C HIS A 368 18.30 17.02 -8.83
N PHE A 369 18.69 16.41 -9.96
CA PHE A 369 19.17 17.17 -11.11
C PHE A 369 18.09 18.05 -11.77
N GLN A 370 16.82 17.71 -11.62
CA GLN A 370 15.69 18.55 -12.05
C GLN A 370 15.47 19.78 -11.15
N PHE A 371 16.08 19.85 -9.96
CA PHE A 371 16.03 21.04 -9.10
C PHE A 371 17.14 22.06 -9.35
N ASP A 372 18.38 21.61 -9.65
CA ASP A 372 19.54 22.53 -9.68
C ASP A 372 20.42 22.48 -10.95
N ALA A 373 20.25 21.44 -11.77
CA ALA A 373 21.05 21.17 -12.97
C ALA A 373 22.58 21.32 -12.78
N ASP A 374 23.12 20.99 -11.60
CA ASP A 374 24.53 21.23 -11.26
C ASP A 374 25.46 20.29 -12.04
N THR A 375 25.95 20.79 -13.18
CA THR A 375 26.83 20.05 -14.09
C THR A 375 28.15 19.55 -13.45
N ALA A 376 28.59 20.12 -12.32
CA ALA A 376 29.74 19.58 -11.59
C ALA A 376 29.34 18.30 -10.82
N TYR A 377 28.15 18.33 -10.20
CA TYR A 377 27.59 17.16 -9.52
C TYR A 377 27.15 16.07 -10.51
N MET A 378 26.58 16.44 -11.67
CA MET A 378 26.28 15.50 -12.76
C MET A 378 27.54 14.74 -13.21
N ARG A 379 28.66 15.44 -13.48
CA ARG A 379 29.91 14.77 -13.87
C ARG A 379 30.46 13.84 -12.80
N LYS A 380 30.28 14.19 -11.52
CA LYS A 380 30.66 13.32 -10.39
C LYS A 380 29.80 12.05 -10.34
N MET A 381 28.50 12.17 -10.57
CA MET A 381 27.54 11.06 -10.47
C MET A 381 27.35 10.28 -11.78
N TRP A 382 27.85 10.80 -12.91
CA TRP A 382 27.71 10.18 -14.23
C TRP A 382 28.21 8.72 -14.28
N PRO A 383 29.37 8.35 -13.67
CA PRO A 383 29.79 6.95 -13.61
C PRO A 383 28.78 6.06 -12.89
N VAL A 384 28.09 6.58 -11.85
CA VAL A 384 27.09 5.84 -11.08
C VAL A 384 25.86 5.53 -11.93
N ILE A 385 25.32 6.56 -12.61
CA ILE A 385 24.18 6.44 -13.53
C ILE A 385 24.51 5.48 -14.68
N LYS A 386 25.67 5.67 -15.32
CA LYS A 386 26.12 4.84 -16.45
C LYS A 386 26.31 3.37 -16.07
N SER A 387 26.87 3.11 -14.89
CA SER A 387 27.07 1.75 -14.37
C SER A 387 25.73 1.10 -14.00
N HIS A 388 24.80 1.84 -13.39
CA HIS A 388 23.45 1.38 -13.11
C HIS A 388 22.68 1.02 -14.38
N LEU A 389 22.61 1.87 -15.40
CA LEU A 389 21.85 1.59 -16.63
C LEU A 389 22.37 0.35 -17.37
N ALA A 390 23.69 0.13 -17.37
CA ALA A 390 24.28 -1.09 -17.90
C ALA A 390 23.93 -2.34 -17.06
N TRP A 391 23.89 -2.19 -15.73
CA TRP A 391 23.51 -3.25 -14.79
C TRP A 391 22.03 -3.64 -14.92
N GLU A 392 21.12 -2.66 -14.91
CA GLU A 392 19.68 -2.84 -15.14
C GLU A 392 19.43 -3.66 -16.40
N LYS A 393 20.00 -3.20 -17.52
CA LYS A 393 19.83 -3.86 -18.82
C LYS A 393 20.28 -5.31 -18.79
N GLN A 394 21.43 -5.57 -18.18
CA GLN A 394 22.03 -6.90 -18.12
C GLN A 394 21.36 -7.83 -17.08
N ALA A 395 20.78 -7.27 -16.01
CA ALA A 395 20.14 -8.04 -14.94
C ALA A 395 18.67 -8.37 -15.26
N TRP A 396 17.92 -7.41 -15.82
CA TRP A 396 16.45 -7.45 -15.89
C TRP A 396 15.84 -7.33 -17.30
N ASP A 397 16.61 -6.99 -18.33
CA ASP A 397 16.24 -7.17 -19.75
C ASP A 397 17.32 -7.99 -20.51
N PRO A 398 17.59 -9.24 -20.06
CA PRO A 398 18.67 -10.08 -20.60
C PRO A 398 18.34 -10.72 -21.96
N ASP A 399 17.10 -10.68 -22.44
CA ASP A 399 16.73 -11.04 -23.82
C ASP A 399 16.68 -9.83 -24.77
N ASN A 400 16.89 -8.62 -24.24
CA ASN A 400 16.97 -7.35 -24.97
C ASN A 400 15.70 -7.04 -25.77
N ASP A 401 14.54 -7.36 -25.23
CA ASP A 401 13.24 -7.13 -25.85
C ASP A 401 12.71 -5.70 -25.63
N GLY A 402 13.34 -4.95 -24.71
CA GLY A 402 13.01 -3.57 -24.36
C GLY A 402 12.05 -3.45 -23.17
N LEU A 403 11.67 -4.55 -22.52
CA LEU A 403 10.86 -4.55 -21.32
C LEU A 403 11.57 -5.31 -20.20
N TYR A 404 11.47 -4.77 -18.99
CA TYR A 404 12.28 -5.17 -17.86
C TYR A 404 11.45 -6.00 -16.87
N ASP A 405 12.06 -7.04 -16.30
CA ASP A 405 11.58 -7.72 -15.09
C ASP A 405 11.56 -6.74 -13.90
N ALA A 406 10.81 -7.07 -12.84
CA ALA A 406 10.72 -6.28 -11.63
C ALA A 406 11.12 -7.08 -10.39
N TYR A 407 12.24 -6.69 -9.77
CA TYR A 407 12.83 -7.40 -8.65
C TYR A 407 12.83 -6.56 -7.37
N CYS A 408 11.73 -6.62 -6.62
CA CYS A 408 11.54 -5.88 -5.35
C CYS A 408 11.80 -4.36 -5.46
N CYS A 409 11.54 -3.74 -6.62
CA CYS A 409 11.84 -2.34 -6.92
C CYS A 409 10.71 -1.35 -6.55
N ILE A 410 9.60 -1.84 -6.00
CA ILE A 410 8.48 -1.03 -5.46
C ILE A 410 8.06 -1.56 -4.09
N TRP A 411 7.45 -0.71 -3.26
CA TRP A 411 7.07 -1.09 -1.88
C TRP A 411 6.14 -2.32 -1.85
N ALA A 412 5.21 -2.40 -2.80
CA ALA A 412 4.20 -3.44 -2.91
C ALA A 412 4.72 -4.81 -3.44
N SER A 413 5.96 -5.21 -3.09
CA SER A 413 6.66 -6.31 -3.77
C SER A 413 6.85 -7.61 -2.98
N ASP A 414 6.41 -7.71 -1.72
CA ASP A 414 6.63 -8.89 -0.86
C ASP A 414 5.95 -10.19 -1.37
N ALA A 415 5.06 -10.10 -2.36
CA ALA A 415 4.38 -11.25 -2.96
C ALA A 415 4.33 -11.23 -4.49
N LEU A 416 4.94 -10.24 -5.17
CA LEU A 416 4.98 -10.16 -6.63
C LEU A 416 5.96 -11.17 -7.23
N GLN A 417 5.54 -11.83 -8.32
CA GLN A 417 6.23 -12.98 -8.92
C GLN A 417 6.05 -12.92 -10.45
N TYR A 418 7.03 -12.36 -11.16
CA TYR A 418 6.92 -12.07 -12.59
C TYR A 418 7.54 -13.13 -13.49
N ASN A 419 8.37 -14.02 -12.95
CA ASN A 419 9.03 -15.08 -13.72
C ASN A 419 9.84 -14.58 -14.94
N SER A 420 10.52 -13.44 -14.80
CA SER A 420 11.19 -12.71 -15.89
C SER A 420 10.26 -12.17 -16.97
N GLY A 421 8.97 -12.01 -16.64
CA GLY A 421 7.99 -11.35 -17.49
C GLY A 421 8.31 -9.86 -17.71
N ALA A 422 7.74 -9.31 -18.77
CA ALA A 422 7.87 -7.91 -19.13
C ALA A 422 6.95 -7.05 -18.24
N VAL A 423 7.50 -6.26 -17.32
CA VAL A 423 6.74 -5.55 -16.28
C VAL A 423 6.62 -4.05 -16.57
N THR A 424 5.40 -3.51 -16.46
CA THR A 424 5.09 -2.11 -16.79
C THR A 424 5.87 -1.10 -15.95
N HIS A 425 5.91 -1.26 -14.62
CA HIS A 425 6.47 -0.24 -13.74
C HIS A 425 8.01 -0.21 -13.76
N SER A 426 8.68 -1.38 -13.82
CA SER A 426 10.15 -1.46 -13.96
C SER A 426 10.61 -0.87 -15.31
N SER A 427 9.91 -1.21 -16.40
CA SER A 427 10.15 -0.64 -17.73
C SER A 427 9.96 0.89 -17.75
N ALA A 428 8.95 1.43 -17.05
CA ALA A 428 8.71 2.86 -16.98
C ALA A 428 9.87 3.63 -16.31
N TYR A 429 10.41 3.14 -15.20
CA TYR A 429 11.57 3.73 -14.55
C TYR A 429 12.81 3.64 -15.44
N ASN A 430 13.07 2.49 -16.09
CA ASN A 430 14.19 2.33 -17.01
C ASN A 430 14.09 3.23 -18.26
N TYR A 431 12.88 3.45 -18.79
CA TYR A 431 12.63 4.46 -19.84
C TYR A 431 13.03 5.85 -19.37
N ARG A 432 12.54 6.29 -18.21
CA ARG A 432 12.83 7.62 -17.66
C ARG A 432 14.32 7.80 -17.35
N ALA A 433 14.95 6.78 -16.78
CA ALA A 433 16.37 6.83 -16.43
C ALA A 433 17.24 6.98 -17.69
N ASN A 434 16.94 6.25 -18.76
CA ASN A 434 17.61 6.40 -20.05
C ASN A 434 17.32 7.76 -20.72
N LEU A 435 16.06 8.23 -20.71
CA LEU A 435 15.67 9.53 -21.28
C LEU A 435 16.43 10.70 -20.61
N LEU A 436 16.48 10.70 -19.27
CA LEU A 436 17.18 11.74 -18.53
C LEU A 436 18.70 11.57 -18.58
N ALA A 437 19.23 10.34 -18.69
CA ALA A 437 20.65 10.11 -18.94
C ALA A 437 21.08 10.62 -20.33
N ALA A 438 20.28 10.44 -21.38
CA ALA A 438 20.52 11.03 -22.70
C ALA A 438 20.62 12.57 -22.59
N ARG A 439 19.69 13.19 -21.86
CA ARG A 439 19.72 14.64 -21.64
C ARG A 439 20.94 15.10 -20.85
N ILE A 440 21.27 14.43 -19.74
CA ILE A 440 22.43 14.75 -18.89
C ILE A 440 23.73 14.59 -19.69
N ALA A 441 23.87 13.51 -20.48
CA ALA A 441 25.03 13.27 -21.33
C ALA A 441 25.31 14.46 -22.25
N GLY A 442 24.29 14.92 -22.98
CA GLY A 442 24.39 16.09 -23.86
C GLY A 442 24.76 17.39 -23.14
N ILE A 443 24.34 17.57 -21.88
CA ILE A 443 24.68 18.73 -21.04
C ILE A 443 26.15 18.67 -20.57
N ILE A 444 26.68 17.49 -20.21
CA ILE A 444 28.02 17.37 -19.63
C ILE A 444 29.13 17.13 -20.63
N GLY A 445 28.81 16.72 -21.87
CA GLY A 445 29.75 16.44 -22.97
C GLY A 445 29.98 14.96 -23.29
N GLU A 446 29.10 14.08 -22.80
CA GLU A 446 29.13 12.63 -23.06
C GLU A 446 28.21 12.27 -24.25
N ASN A 447 28.32 11.06 -24.80
CA ASN A 447 27.48 10.64 -25.93
C ASN A 447 26.04 10.31 -25.47
N PRO A 448 25.00 11.03 -25.93
CA PRO A 448 23.62 10.75 -25.55
C PRO A 448 22.99 9.57 -26.32
N GLY A 449 23.54 9.20 -27.49
CA GLY A 449 22.91 8.29 -28.46
C GLY A 449 22.41 6.97 -27.87
N PRO A 450 23.27 6.17 -27.20
CA PRO A 450 22.86 4.86 -26.66
C PRO A 450 21.69 4.93 -25.67
N TYR A 451 21.62 6.00 -24.87
CA TYR A 451 20.54 6.19 -23.90
C TYR A 451 19.24 6.62 -24.56
N GLN A 452 19.30 7.45 -25.62
CA GLN A 452 18.11 7.80 -26.41
C GLN A 452 17.57 6.57 -27.17
N GLU A 453 18.46 5.79 -27.79
CA GLU A 453 18.10 4.56 -28.51
C GLU A 453 17.49 3.48 -27.60
N GLU A 454 17.87 3.45 -26.31
CA GLU A 454 17.26 2.58 -25.31
C GLU A 454 15.90 3.12 -24.85
N ALA A 455 15.80 4.41 -24.51
CA ALA A 455 14.53 5.04 -24.13
C ALA A 455 13.46 4.88 -25.22
N ASP A 456 13.82 5.12 -26.49
CA ASP A 456 12.91 4.96 -27.63
C ASP A 456 12.47 3.50 -27.80
N ARG A 457 13.35 2.52 -27.53
CA ARG A 457 13.03 1.09 -27.58
C ARG A 457 12.05 0.69 -26.48
N ILE A 458 12.32 1.09 -25.24
CA ILE A 458 11.46 0.78 -24.09
C ILE A 458 10.07 1.40 -24.30
N LEU A 459 10.00 2.69 -24.64
CA LEU A 459 8.73 3.38 -24.89
C LEU A 459 7.92 2.71 -26.00
N LYS A 460 8.59 2.29 -27.09
CA LYS A 460 7.95 1.55 -28.17
C LYS A 460 7.41 0.20 -27.67
N ALA A 461 8.23 -0.59 -26.98
CA ALA A 461 7.83 -1.92 -26.49
C ALA A 461 6.66 -1.84 -25.49
N MET A 462 6.67 -0.85 -24.59
CA MET A 462 5.56 -0.60 -23.66
C MET A 462 4.26 -0.29 -24.41
N ASN A 463 4.31 0.54 -25.46
CA ASN A 463 3.14 0.88 -26.27
C ASN A 463 2.64 -0.25 -27.18
N GLU A 464 3.53 -1.15 -27.64
CA GLU A 464 3.17 -2.26 -28.53
C GLU A 464 2.67 -3.51 -27.77
N ARG A 465 3.14 -3.75 -26.54
CA ARG A 465 2.87 -4.99 -25.78
C ARG A 465 2.10 -4.81 -24.48
N LEU A 466 2.30 -3.70 -23.76
CA LEU A 466 1.73 -3.49 -22.43
C LEU A 466 0.54 -2.51 -22.44
N TRP A 467 0.47 -1.56 -23.39
CA TRP A 467 -0.68 -0.67 -23.51
C TRP A 467 -1.93 -1.38 -24.07
N LEU A 468 -2.94 -1.59 -23.21
CA LEU A 468 -4.21 -2.21 -23.55
C LEU A 468 -5.14 -1.16 -24.17
N LYS A 469 -4.99 -0.93 -25.48
CA LYS A 469 -5.74 0.10 -26.23
C LYS A 469 -7.27 -0.02 -26.11
N ASP A 470 -7.78 -1.23 -25.89
CA ASP A 470 -9.20 -1.53 -25.73
C ASP A 470 -9.74 -1.24 -24.31
N ALA A 471 -8.88 -1.34 -23.29
CA ALA A 471 -9.23 -1.04 -21.89
C ALA A 471 -8.86 0.39 -21.44
N GLY A 472 -7.85 0.98 -22.09
CA GLY A 472 -7.37 2.35 -21.86
C GLY A 472 -6.34 2.49 -20.74
N HIS A 473 -5.53 1.47 -20.45
CA HIS A 473 -4.46 1.49 -19.45
C HIS A 473 -3.31 0.53 -19.83
N TRP A 474 -2.22 0.53 -19.06
CA TRP A 474 -1.18 -0.49 -19.17
C TRP A 474 -1.59 -1.76 -18.41
N ALA A 475 -1.26 -2.92 -18.97
CA ALA A 475 -1.26 -4.20 -18.29
C ALA A 475 -0.32 -4.19 -17.08
N GLU A 476 -0.46 -5.15 -16.17
CA GLU A 476 0.51 -5.33 -15.08
C GLU A 476 1.85 -5.84 -15.65
N TYR A 477 1.80 -6.98 -16.32
CA TYR A 477 2.95 -7.62 -16.96
C TYR A 477 2.55 -8.55 -18.11
N GLN A 478 3.52 -9.01 -18.89
CA GLN A 478 3.38 -10.13 -19.82
C GLN A 478 4.28 -11.30 -19.40
N ASP A 479 3.74 -12.51 -19.28
CA ASP A 479 4.50 -13.74 -18.97
C ASP A 479 5.66 -13.95 -19.96
N PHE A 480 6.84 -14.28 -19.44
CA PHE A 480 7.96 -14.78 -20.24
C PHE A 480 7.77 -16.25 -20.64
N MET A 481 7.22 -17.06 -19.73
CA MET A 481 7.05 -18.51 -19.85
C MET A 481 5.64 -18.94 -20.34
N GLY A 482 5.51 -20.23 -20.68
CA GLY A 482 4.22 -20.85 -20.95
C GLY A 482 3.54 -20.25 -22.18
N LEU A 483 2.30 -19.79 -22.01
CA LEU A 483 1.49 -19.21 -23.09
C LEU A 483 1.75 -17.71 -23.34
N LYS A 484 2.76 -17.11 -22.68
CA LYS A 484 3.16 -15.69 -22.83
C LYS A 484 2.00 -14.69 -22.72
N ARG A 485 1.14 -14.91 -21.72
CA ARG A 485 -0.12 -14.20 -21.52
C ARG A 485 0.12 -12.80 -20.96
N VAL A 486 -0.82 -11.90 -21.20
CA VAL A 486 -0.81 -10.55 -20.63
C VAL A 486 -1.73 -10.53 -19.42
N HIS A 487 -1.21 -10.14 -18.25
CA HIS A 487 -2.03 -9.90 -17.06
C HIS A 487 -2.71 -8.56 -17.21
N ARG A 488 -3.97 -8.61 -17.66
CA ARG A 488 -4.75 -7.43 -18.03
C ARG A 488 -5.32 -6.65 -16.84
N ASP A 489 -5.25 -7.21 -15.65
CA ASP A 489 -5.72 -6.57 -14.44
C ASP A 489 -4.55 -5.86 -13.76
N ALA A 490 -4.57 -4.53 -13.78
CA ALA A 490 -3.46 -3.69 -13.34
C ALA A 490 -3.68 -3.19 -11.91
N ALA A 491 -2.64 -3.24 -11.08
CA ALA A 491 -2.63 -2.60 -9.77
C ALA A 491 -2.28 -1.10 -9.85
N LEU A 492 -2.39 -0.37 -8.73
CA LEU A 492 -2.14 1.09 -8.70
C LEU A 492 -0.77 1.49 -9.29
N TRP A 493 0.29 0.73 -9.00
CA TRP A 493 1.65 1.04 -9.44
C TRP A 493 1.86 0.93 -10.95
N SER A 494 1.11 0.07 -11.63
CA SER A 494 1.11 -0.04 -13.10
C SER A 494 0.34 1.10 -13.78
N ILE A 495 -0.40 1.91 -13.01
CA ILE A 495 -1.03 3.15 -13.47
C ILE A 495 -0.16 4.36 -13.13
N TYR A 496 0.21 4.57 -11.86
CA TYR A 496 0.90 5.80 -11.46
C TYR A 496 2.36 5.85 -11.98
N THR A 497 3.06 4.72 -12.10
CA THR A 497 4.50 4.73 -12.42
C THR A 497 4.76 5.18 -13.86
N PRO A 498 4.07 4.65 -14.90
CA PRO A 498 4.23 5.15 -16.27
C PRO A 498 3.86 6.64 -16.43
N ILE A 499 2.88 7.13 -15.66
CA ILE A 499 2.48 8.54 -15.67
C ILE A 499 3.58 9.42 -15.08
N ASP A 500 4.09 9.08 -13.89
CA ASP A 500 5.13 9.85 -13.22
C ASP A 500 6.49 9.78 -13.95
N CYS A 501 6.76 8.64 -14.58
CA CYS A 501 7.93 8.45 -15.44
C CYS A 501 7.84 9.22 -16.77
N GLY A 502 6.66 9.73 -17.15
CA GLY A 502 6.45 10.41 -18.43
C GLY A 502 6.43 9.48 -19.64
N ALA A 503 6.09 8.20 -19.45
CA ALA A 503 6.00 7.19 -20.50
C ALA A 503 4.65 7.23 -21.26
N GLY A 504 3.62 7.83 -20.68
CA GLY A 504 2.30 7.98 -21.33
C GLY A 504 2.06 9.37 -21.93
N THR A 505 1.36 9.42 -23.07
CA THR A 505 0.81 10.69 -23.59
C THR A 505 -0.24 11.24 -22.61
N PRO A 506 -0.59 12.55 -22.68
CA PRO A 506 -1.59 13.13 -21.80
C PRO A 506 -2.97 12.43 -21.90
N GLU A 507 -3.34 11.95 -23.09
CA GLU A 507 -4.53 11.12 -23.30
C GLU A 507 -4.41 9.74 -22.65
N GLN A 508 -3.26 9.06 -22.77
CA GLN A 508 -3.04 7.76 -22.10
C GLN A 508 -3.15 7.91 -20.58
N ASN A 509 -2.54 8.96 -20.01
CA ASN A 509 -2.57 9.24 -18.58
C ASN A 509 -4.01 9.51 -18.08
N PHE A 510 -4.80 10.22 -18.87
CA PHE A 510 -6.23 10.44 -18.59
C PHE A 510 -7.04 9.13 -18.61
N TRP A 511 -6.87 8.28 -19.63
CA TRP A 511 -7.60 7.01 -19.70
C TRP A 511 -7.14 6.01 -18.62
N ALA A 512 -5.84 5.97 -18.30
CA ALA A 512 -5.29 5.06 -17.30
C ALA A 512 -5.75 5.44 -15.88
N THR A 513 -5.81 6.74 -15.55
CA THR A 513 -6.41 7.16 -14.27
C THR A 513 -7.93 6.93 -14.22
N ARG A 514 -8.62 6.88 -15.38
CA ARG A 514 -10.04 6.46 -15.45
C ARG A 514 -10.22 4.94 -15.34
N TYR A 515 -9.19 4.11 -15.49
CA TYR A 515 -9.26 2.69 -15.12
C TYR A 515 -9.40 2.54 -13.60
N VAL A 516 -8.62 3.30 -12.82
CA VAL A 516 -8.61 3.27 -11.34
C VAL A 516 -10.01 3.52 -10.76
N ASP A 517 -10.72 4.57 -11.19
CA ASP A 517 -12.10 4.85 -10.75
C ASP A 517 -13.07 3.66 -10.93
N ARG A 518 -12.90 2.93 -12.03
CA ARG A 518 -13.85 1.91 -12.51
C ARG A 518 -13.58 0.52 -11.94
N HIS A 519 -12.31 0.18 -11.71
CA HIS A 519 -11.89 -1.18 -11.38
C HIS A 519 -11.18 -1.29 -10.02
N ILE A 520 -10.38 -0.31 -9.62
CA ILE A 520 -9.68 -0.38 -8.33
C ILE A 520 -10.69 -0.12 -7.20
N PRO A 521 -10.77 -0.99 -6.17
CA PRO A 521 -11.78 -0.87 -5.13
C PRO A 521 -11.67 0.42 -4.34
N HIS A 522 -12.77 1.16 -4.30
CA HIS A 522 -12.90 2.35 -3.47
C HIS A 522 -13.50 1.94 -2.12
N ILE A 523 -12.75 2.11 -1.04
CA ILE A 523 -13.14 1.74 0.32
C ILE A 523 -13.78 2.95 1.00
N PRO A 524 -15.11 2.94 1.25
CA PRO A 524 -15.82 4.09 1.77
C PRO A 524 -15.76 4.20 3.29
N TYR A 525 -15.79 5.44 3.78
CA TYR A 525 -16.06 5.77 5.17
C TYR A 525 -16.80 7.10 5.28
N ILE A 526 -17.63 7.24 6.32
CA ILE A 526 -18.42 8.46 6.56
C ILE A 526 -17.80 9.25 7.71
N TYR A 527 -17.64 10.56 7.51
CA TYR A 527 -17.22 11.53 8.52
C TYR A 527 -18.03 12.81 8.39
N ASN A 528 -18.64 13.29 9.49
CA ASN A 528 -19.53 14.46 9.51
C ASN A 528 -20.67 14.43 8.46
N ASN A 529 -21.28 13.26 8.25
CA ASN A 529 -22.32 13.00 7.23
C ASN A 529 -21.86 13.22 5.78
N VAL A 530 -20.56 13.36 5.54
CA VAL A 530 -19.94 13.35 4.21
C VAL A 530 -19.24 12.02 4.05
N GLU A 531 -19.39 11.41 2.88
CA GLU A 531 -18.67 10.18 2.56
C GLU A 531 -17.36 10.48 1.82
N TYR A 532 -16.34 9.73 2.20
CA TYR A 532 -14.99 9.79 1.67
C TYR A 532 -14.57 8.37 1.27
N GLN A 533 -13.62 8.26 0.35
CA GLN A 533 -13.09 6.99 -0.12
C GLN A 533 -11.57 7.01 -0.14
N THR A 534 -10.96 5.86 0.15
CA THR A 534 -9.55 5.58 -0.19
C THR A 534 -9.49 4.34 -1.09
N LEU A 535 -8.31 3.92 -1.52
CA LEU A 535 -8.12 2.80 -2.44
C LEU A 535 -7.39 1.64 -1.76
N SER A 536 -7.72 0.40 -2.12
CA SER A 536 -6.75 -0.70 -1.99
C SER A 536 -5.71 -0.61 -3.11
N THR A 537 -4.56 -1.22 -2.92
CA THR A 537 -3.49 -1.27 -3.94
C THR A 537 -3.84 -2.09 -5.18
N SER A 538 -4.70 -3.10 -5.01
CA SER A 538 -5.33 -3.91 -6.05
C SER A 538 -6.62 -4.53 -5.49
N ASP A 539 -7.40 -5.22 -6.33
CA ASP A 539 -8.52 -6.09 -5.93
C ASP A 539 -8.14 -7.59 -5.92
N TRP A 540 -6.86 -7.92 -6.18
CA TRP A 540 -6.44 -9.29 -6.46
C TRP A 540 -6.70 -10.23 -5.28
N ALA A 541 -7.31 -11.37 -5.55
CA ALA A 541 -7.64 -12.39 -4.55
C ALA A 541 -6.83 -13.68 -4.78
N PRO A 542 -6.41 -14.41 -3.71
CA PRO A 542 -6.67 -14.16 -2.29
C PRO A 542 -5.88 -12.96 -1.74
N TYR A 543 -6.26 -12.43 -0.58
CA TYR A 543 -5.46 -11.37 0.07
C TYR A 543 -4.05 -11.86 0.36
N GLU A 544 -3.04 -11.12 -0.08
CA GLU A 544 -1.66 -11.26 0.37
C GLU A 544 -1.05 -9.89 0.70
N TRP A 545 -0.17 -9.87 1.71
CA TRP A 545 0.48 -8.64 2.16
C TRP A 545 1.27 -7.94 1.04
N SER A 546 1.31 -6.62 1.11
CA SER A 546 1.86 -5.65 0.15
C SER A 546 1.06 -5.49 -1.15
N ILE A 547 0.44 -6.56 -1.66
CA ILE A 547 -0.35 -6.54 -2.91
C ILE A 547 -1.71 -5.89 -2.73
N ASN A 548 -2.35 -6.10 -1.57
CA ASN A 548 -3.75 -5.72 -1.33
C ASN A 548 -3.96 -4.70 -0.20
N ASN A 549 -2.88 -4.10 0.30
CA ASN A 549 -2.97 -3.19 1.43
C ASN A 549 -3.70 -1.88 1.11
N VAL A 550 -4.26 -1.27 2.15
CA VAL A 550 -4.72 0.13 2.10
C VAL A 550 -3.57 1.03 2.54
N ALA A 551 -2.62 1.25 1.64
CA ALA A 551 -1.32 1.85 1.93
C ALA A 551 -1.23 3.33 1.49
N MET A 552 -0.93 4.25 2.42
CA MET A 552 -1.00 5.70 2.15
C MET A 552 -0.08 6.15 1.01
N ALA A 553 1.13 5.59 0.90
CA ALA A 553 2.09 6.00 -0.12
C ALA A 553 1.60 5.69 -1.54
N GLU A 554 0.95 4.54 -1.73
CA GLU A 554 0.38 4.09 -3.00
C GLU A 554 -0.78 4.98 -3.45
N VAL A 555 -1.65 5.35 -2.49
CA VAL A 555 -2.78 6.26 -2.75
C VAL A 555 -2.30 7.69 -2.98
N MET A 556 -1.27 8.16 -2.27
CA MET A 556 -0.68 9.49 -2.48
C MET A 556 0.09 9.59 -3.81
N HIS A 557 0.69 8.50 -4.30
CA HIS A 557 1.24 8.46 -5.67
C HIS A 557 0.10 8.50 -6.71
N THR A 558 -1.01 7.81 -6.45
CA THR A 558 -2.21 7.86 -7.31
C THR A 558 -2.81 9.27 -7.36
N VAL A 559 -2.84 10.00 -6.24
CA VAL A 559 -3.19 11.43 -6.19
C VAL A 559 -2.27 12.27 -7.09
N LEU A 560 -0.96 12.06 -7.03
CA LEU A 560 0.00 12.76 -7.90
C LEU A 560 -0.25 12.46 -9.38
N ALA A 561 -0.50 11.19 -9.72
CA ALA A 561 -0.84 10.76 -11.09
C ALA A 561 -2.16 11.39 -11.58
N TYR A 562 -3.17 11.54 -10.72
CA TYR A 562 -4.42 12.23 -11.07
C TYR A 562 -4.17 13.71 -11.39
N TYR A 563 -3.34 14.42 -10.61
CA TYR A 563 -2.93 15.79 -10.95
C TYR A 563 -2.13 15.85 -12.28
N GLN A 564 -1.27 14.86 -12.54
CA GLN A 564 -0.49 14.73 -13.78
C GLN A 564 -1.35 14.39 -15.02
N ALA A 565 -2.49 13.73 -14.82
CA ALA A 565 -3.49 13.42 -15.85
C ALA A 565 -4.56 14.53 -16.02
N GLY A 566 -4.50 15.61 -15.24
CA GLY A 566 -5.43 16.74 -15.34
C GLY A 566 -6.76 16.53 -14.62
N ARG A 567 -6.82 15.61 -13.66
CA ARG A 567 -8.01 15.23 -12.88
C ARG A 567 -8.02 15.91 -11.50
N THR A 568 -8.03 17.23 -11.53
CA THR A 568 -7.77 18.08 -10.35
C THR A 568 -8.79 17.89 -9.21
N GLU A 569 -10.07 17.75 -9.52
CA GLU A 569 -11.12 17.58 -8.50
C GLU A 569 -11.01 16.24 -7.80
N GLU A 570 -10.81 15.17 -8.57
CA GLU A 570 -10.71 13.81 -8.05
C GLU A 570 -9.39 13.60 -7.28
N ALA A 571 -8.29 14.19 -7.75
CA ALA A 571 -7.03 14.25 -7.02
C ALA A 571 -7.19 14.93 -5.65
N TYR A 572 -7.89 16.06 -5.59
CA TYR A 572 -8.15 16.78 -4.35
C TYR A 572 -9.06 15.99 -3.39
N GLN A 573 -10.11 15.34 -3.91
CA GLN A 573 -11.02 14.51 -3.10
C GLN A 573 -10.28 13.32 -2.45
N LEU A 574 -9.45 12.60 -3.23
CA LEU A 574 -8.68 11.47 -2.73
C LEU A 574 -7.56 11.91 -1.76
N LEU A 575 -6.89 13.03 -2.05
CA LEU A 575 -5.93 13.68 -1.14
C LEU A 575 -6.58 14.00 0.21
N LYS A 576 -7.75 14.67 0.17
CA LYS A 576 -8.51 15.06 1.36
C LYS A 576 -8.94 13.84 2.18
N ALA A 577 -9.41 12.78 1.53
CA ALA A 577 -9.81 11.54 2.19
C ALA A 577 -8.65 10.86 2.92
N ASN A 578 -7.43 10.85 2.35
CA ASN A 578 -6.26 10.26 3.00
C ASN A 578 -5.72 11.12 4.14
N ILE A 579 -5.69 12.46 3.96
CA ILE A 579 -5.34 13.40 5.03
C ILE A 579 -6.26 13.23 6.24
N LEU A 580 -7.57 13.13 6.02
CA LEU A 580 -8.53 12.88 7.09
C LEU A 580 -8.27 11.55 7.77
N ASP A 581 -8.25 10.44 7.02
CA ASP A 581 -8.08 9.08 7.55
C ASP A 581 -6.87 8.94 8.48
N PHE A 582 -5.69 9.36 8.00
CA PHE A 582 -4.43 9.15 8.73
C PHE A 582 -4.15 10.21 9.79
N MET A 583 -4.45 11.49 9.53
CA MET A 583 -3.96 12.60 10.38
C MET A 583 -4.99 13.14 11.39
N TYR A 584 -6.29 12.90 11.16
CA TYR A 584 -7.38 13.46 11.96
C TYR A 584 -8.34 12.40 12.53
N LEU A 585 -8.60 11.34 11.76
CA LEU A 585 -9.45 10.19 12.11
C LEU A 585 -8.63 8.97 12.56
N GLY A 586 -7.30 9.07 12.52
CA GLY A 586 -6.34 8.03 12.91
C GLY A 586 -5.87 8.17 14.37
N SER A 587 -5.03 7.23 14.81
CA SER A 587 -4.54 7.16 16.19
C SER A 587 -3.41 8.15 16.51
N SER A 588 -2.80 8.75 15.48
CA SER A 588 -1.69 9.70 15.60
C SER A 588 -1.99 11.01 14.85
N PRO A 589 -1.81 12.18 15.47
CA PRO A 589 -2.00 13.46 14.78
C PRO A 589 -0.89 13.66 13.74
N ALA A 590 -1.22 14.23 12.60
CA ALA A 590 -0.26 14.57 11.54
C ALA A 590 0.55 13.37 10.99
N ASN A 591 -0.03 12.16 11.05
CA ASN A 591 0.68 10.94 10.71
C ASN A 591 0.88 10.75 9.20
N PHE A 592 2.14 10.57 8.76
CA PHE A 592 2.46 9.98 7.46
C PHE A 592 2.59 8.46 7.62
N GLY A 593 1.47 7.83 7.98
CA GLY A 593 1.40 6.42 8.35
C GLY A 593 1.40 5.49 7.14
N GLN A 594 1.87 4.26 7.31
CA GLN A 594 2.00 3.32 6.20
C GLN A 594 0.66 2.69 5.83
N LEU A 595 -0.10 2.19 6.81
CA LEU A 595 -1.31 1.39 6.62
C LEU A 595 -2.54 2.05 7.26
N SER A 596 -3.66 2.03 6.54
CA SER A 596 -4.94 2.59 7.00
C SER A 596 -5.63 1.68 8.00
N LYS A 597 -6.42 2.29 8.90
CA LYS A 597 -7.39 1.60 9.75
C LYS A 597 -8.43 0.77 8.97
N MET A 598 -8.62 1.06 7.69
CA MET A 598 -9.55 0.37 6.80
C MET A 598 -8.98 -0.88 6.13
N ASP A 599 -7.69 -1.19 6.33
CA ASP A 599 -7.12 -2.47 5.89
C ASP A 599 -7.74 -3.65 6.66
N VAL A 600 -8.32 -4.60 5.91
CA VAL A 600 -9.09 -5.72 6.47
C VAL A 600 -8.25 -6.73 7.25
N ALA A 601 -6.95 -6.86 6.97
CA ALA A 601 -6.08 -7.86 7.59
C ALA A 601 -5.06 -7.26 8.57
N THR A 602 -4.69 -5.98 8.42
CA THR A 602 -3.66 -5.31 9.24
C THR A 602 -4.24 -4.25 10.19
N GLY A 603 -5.21 -3.45 9.74
CA GLY A 603 -5.55 -2.17 10.36
C GLY A 603 -4.42 -1.14 10.31
N GLU A 604 -4.57 -0.07 11.12
CA GLU A 604 -3.67 1.09 11.14
C GLU A 604 -2.25 0.68 11.57
N GLY A 605 -1.23 1.15 10.86
CA GLY A 605 0.15 0.72 11.09
C GLY A 605 1.22 1.73 10.70
N TYR A 606 2.19 1.86 11.62
CA TYR A 606 3.41 2.67 11.54
C TYR A 606 3.22 4.18 11.47
N ARG A 607 4.15 4.93 12.09
CA ARG A 607 4.18 6.39 12.03
C ARG A 607 5.35 6.90 11.21
N ASP A 608 5.07 7.97 10.46
CA ASP A 608 6.05 8.73 9.68
C ASP A 608 7.00 7.81 8.88
N PHE A 609 6.38 6.96 8.07
CA PHE A 609 7.08 6.01 7.20
C PHE A 609 7.67 6.77 6.01
N ALA A 610 8.96 6.57 5.70
CA ALA A 610 9.69 7.51 4.85
C ALA A 610 9.17 7.51 3.40
N ASP A 611 8.77 6.34 2.90
CA ASP A 611 8.15 6.18 1.58
C ASP A 611 6.83 6.98 1.45
N VAL A 612 6.06 7.08 2.54
CA VAL A 612 4.85 7.92 2.61
C VAL A 612 5.21 9.40 2.67
N THR A 613 6.15 9.79 3.54
CA THR A 613 6.62 11.18 3.69
C THR A 613 7.16 11.73 2.37
N GLY A 614 8.00 10.96 1.67
CA GLY A 614 8.59 11.36 0.40
C GLY A 614 7.56 11.51 -0.72
N ILE A 615 6.72 10.51 -0.98
CA ILE A 615 5.70 10.66 -2.02
C ILE A 615 4.60 11.66 -1.66
N SER A 616 4.29 11.85 -0.37
CA SER A 616 3.37 12.90 0.09
C SER A 616 3.92 14.30 -0.17
N SER A 617 5.24 14.50 -0.04
CA SER A 617 5.86 15.78 -0.39
C SER A 617 5.66 16.11 -1.87
N ARG A 618 5.77 15.12 -2.75
CA ARG A 618 5.50 15.26 -4.19
C ARG A 618 4.01 15.50 -4.46
N ALA A 619 3.11 14.71 -3.89
CA ALA A 619 1.66 14.88 -4.07
C ALA A 619 1.15 16.26 -3.62
N LEU A 620 1.71 16.83 -2.54
CA LEU A 620 1.36 18.16 -2.06
C LEU A 620 2.02 19.27 -2.89
N ILE A 621 3.33 19.19 -3.16
CA ILE A 621 4.09 20.28 -3.79
C ILE A 621 3.98 20.23 -5.32
N GLN A 622 4.22 19.06 -5.92
CA GLN A 622 4.15 18.81 -7.36
C GLN A 622 2.71 18.59 -7.85
N GLY A 623 1.85 18.00 -7.00
CA GLY A 623 0.44 17.78 -7.26
C GLY A 623 -0.42 19.02 -6.98
N LEU A 624 -0.84 19.19 -5.72
CA LEU A 624 -1.76 20.28 -5.29
C LEU A 624 -1.23 21.68 -5.63
N TYR A 625 0.02 21.99 -5.26
CA TYR A 625 0.65 23.28 -5.63
C TYR A 625 1.29 23.27 -7.02
N GLY A 626 1.32 22.14 -7.74
CA GLY A 626 1.71 22.11 -9.14
C GLY A 626 3.18 22.40 -9.45
N ILE A 627 4.07 22.52 -8.45
CA ILE A 627 5.46 22.96 -8.64
C ILE A 627 6.28 21.78 -9.16
N THR A 628 6.64 21.82 -10.45
CA THR A 628 7.52 20.83 -11.09
C THR A 628 8.77 21.52 -11.62
N PRO A 629 9.89 21.49 -10.86
CA PRO A 629 11.19 21.88 -11.39
C PRO A 629 11.58 20.99 -12.58
N ASN A 630 12.11 21.60 -13.63
CA ASN A 630 12.61 20.95 -14.84
C ASN A 630 13.94 21.62 -15.24
N ALA A 631 14.87 21.71 -14.29
CA ALA A 631 16.11 22.47 -14.45
C ALA A 631 17.02 21.95 -15.57
N LEU A 632 16.86 20.69 -16.00
CA LEU A 632 17.55 20.15 -17.18
C LEU A 632 17.15 20.87 -18.49
N GLU A 633 15.94 21.43 -18.54
CA GLU A 633 15.46 22.31 -19.63
C GLU A 633 15.52 23.80 -19.26
N GLY A 634 16.01 24.14 -18.07
CA GLY A 634 16.11 25.52 -17.59
C GLY A 634 14.78 26.15 -17.18
N GLU A 635 13.76 25.35 -16.88
CA GLU A 635 12.41 25.83 -16.58
C GLU A 635 11.81 25.26 -15.28
N CYS A 636 10.78 25.91 -14.76
CA CYS A 636 9.93 25.40 -13.69
C CYS A 636 8.47 25.51 -14.11
N ILE A 637 7.79 24.37 -14.16
CA ILE A 637 6.39 24.29 -14.55
C ILE A 637 5.53 24.45 -13.30
N LEU A 638 4.60 25.40 -13.34
CA LEU A 638 3.53 25.56 -12.35
C LEU A 638 2.22 25.10 -12.98
N ARG A 639 1.67 24.00 -12.47
CA ARG A 639 0.38 23.41 -12.88
C ARG A 639 -0.59 23.40 -11.69
N PRO A 640 -1.32 24.51 -11.42
CA PRO A 640 -2.15 24.64 -10.23
C PRO A 640 -3.14 23.48 -10.07
N GLY A 641 -3.01 22.73 -8.97
CA GLY A 641 -3.84 21.60 -8.61
C GLY A 641 -5.00 21.97 -7.68
N PHE A 642 -5.40 23.24 -7.63
CA PHE A 642 -6.48 23.68 -6.73
C PHE A 642 -7.87 23.32 -7.30
N PRO A 643 -8.81 22.80 -6.49
CA PRO A 643 -10.18 22.59 -6.92
C PRO A 643 -10.84 23.91 -7.31
N ALA A 644 -11.84 23.86 -8.19
CA ALA A 644 -12.52 25.03 -8.75
C ALA A 644 -13.18 25.92 -7.68
N ALA A 645 -13.52 25.36 -6.52
CA ALA A 645 -14.07 26.08 -5.37
C ALA A 645 -13.03 26.92 -4.59
N TRP A 646 -11.73 26.84 -4.91
CA TRP A 646 -10.70 27.65 -4.28
C TRP A 646 -10.36 28.87 -5.13
N ASP A 647 -10.71 30.05 -4.63
CA ASP A 647 -10.34 31.34 -5.23
C ASP A 647 -8.97 31.86 -4.80
N SER A 648 -8.33 31.25 -3.80
CA SER A 648 -6.92 31.54 -3.48
C SER A 648 -6.25 30.41 -2.71
N ALA A 649 -4.92 30.33 -2.87
CA ALA A 649 -4.02 29.48 -2.09
C ALA A 649 -2.59 30.05 -2.18
N SER A 650 -1.71 29.71 -1.24
CA SER A 650 -0.29 30.07 -1.33
C SER A 650 0.62 29.09 -0.61
N VAL A 651 1.85 28.96 -1.12
CA VAL A 651 2.90 28.11 -0.56
C VAL A 651 4.20 28.88 -0.42
N HIS A 652 4.88 28.64 0.71
CA HIS A 652 6.30 28.92 0.89
C HIS A 652 7.06 27.59 0.81
N THR A 653 8.13 27.55 0.01
CA THR A 653 9.20 26.54 0.07
C THR A 653 10.56 27.24 0.02
N PRO A 654 11.68 26.58 0.35
CA PRO A 654 13.00 27.23 0.36
C PRO A 654 13.48 27.70 -1.04
N TYR A 655 12.87 27.18 -2.12
CA TYR A 655 13.23 27.47 -3.51
C TYR A 655 12.14 28.22 -4.28
N LEU A 656 10.90 28.29 -3.78
CA LEU A 656 9.79 29.00 -4.42
C LEU A 656 8.74 29.44 -3.41
N ASP A 657 8.47 30.75 -3.36
CA ASP A 657 7.23 31.30 -2.83
C ASP A 657 6.28 31.53 -4.01
N TYR A 658 5.01 31.13 -3.89
CA TYR A 658 3.98 31.73 -4.74
C TYR A 658 2.59 31.78 -4.11
N SER A 659 1.82 32.79 -4.51
CA SER A 659 0.38 32.88 -4.23
C SER A 659 -0.43 32.85 -5.51
N PHE A 660 -1.56 32.16 -5.46
CA PHE A 660 -2.57 32.08 -6.51
C PHE A 660 -3.85 32.78 -6.05
N LYS A 661 -4.48 33.55 -6.95
CA LYS A 661 -5.80 34.16 -6.75
C LYS A 661 -6.62 34.08 -8.03
N ARG A 662 -7.92 33.77 -7.92
CA ARG A 662 -8.90 33.86 -9.01
C ARG A 662 -9.76 35.11 -8.82
N VAL A 663 -9.67 36.06 -9.74
CA VAL A 663 -10.35 37.36 -9.65
C VAL A 663 -10.82 37.80 -11.03
N ASN A 664 -12.10 38.16 -11.17
CA ASN A 664 -12.68 38.71 -12.40
C ASN A 664 -12.42 37.87 -13.68
N GLY A 665 -12.46 36.53 -13.56
CA GLY A 665 -12.19 35.62 -14.67
C GLY A 665 -10.70 35.52 -15.08
N LYS A 666 -9.80 36.00 -14.22
CA LYS A 666 -8.35 35.82 -14.34
C LYS A 666 -7.81 34.94 -13.21
N ASP A 667 -6.85 34.12 -13.56
CA ASP A 667 -5.94 33.45 -12.63
C ASP A 667 -4.70 34.35 -12.49
N VAL A 668 -4.37 34.72 -11.26
CA VAL A 668 -3.28 35.65 -10.90
C VAL A 668 -2.25 34.92 -10.04
N PHE A 669 -0.98 35.04 -10.41
CA PHE A 669 0.15 34.44 -9.71
C PHE A 669 1.15 35.51 -9.30
N ASP A 670 1.42 35.58 -7.99
CA ASP A 670 2.55 36.32 -7.43
C ASP A 670 3.65 35.31 -7.08
N VAL A 671 4.80 35.33 -7.77
CA VAL A 671 5.87 34.32 -7.65
C VAL A 671 7.19 34.97 -7.22
N ILE A 672 7.88 34.37 -6.25
CA ILE A 672 9.29 34.67 -5.92
C ILE A 672 10.10 33.38 -5.98
N GLN A 673 11.00 33.26 -6.96
CA GLN A 673 11.87 32.10 -7.10
C GLN A 673 13.22 32.29 -6.38
N ASN A 674 13.65 31.23 -5.71
CA ASN A 674 14.92 31.12 -4.97
C ASN A 674 15.73 29.89 -5.40
N PHE A 675 15.43 29.29 -6.56
CA PHE A 675 16.26 28.25 -7.18
C PHE A 675 17.72 28.71 -7.31
N LYS A 676 18.66 27.79 -7.08
CA LYS A 676 20.12 28.01 -7.17
C LYS A 676 20.57 28.57 -8.53
N ARG A 677 19.81 28.27 -9.58
CA ARG A 677 19.84 28.94 -10.88
C ARG A 677 18.42 29.41 -11.19
N PRO A 678 18.20 30.68 -11.59
CA PRO A 678 16.87 31.13 -12.00
C PRO A 678 16.33 30.29 -13.15
N LEU A 679 15.10 29.80 -13.00
CA LEU A 679 14.41 28.97 -13.97
C LEU A 679 13.34 29.79 -14.69
N LYS A 680 13.11 29.48 -15.96
CA LYS A 680 12.02 30.09 -16.74
C LYS A 680 10.69 29.56 -16.21
N LEU A 681 9.80 30.44 -15.76
CA LEU A 681 8.49 29.98 -15.27
C LEU A 681 7.59 29.58 -16.46
N VAL A 682 6.89 28.45 -16.34
CA VAL A 682 5.89 27.98 -17.31
C VAL A 682 4.58 27.71 -16.59
N ILE A 683 3.53 28.46 -16.89
CA ILE A 683 2.19 28.17 -16.37
C ILE A 683 1.53 27.15 -17.29
N ARG A 684 1.22 25.97 -16.75
CA ARG A 684 0.51 24.88 -17.43
C ARG A 684 -0.97 24.89 -17.06
N GLN A 685 -1.80 25.44 -17.94
CA GLN A 685 -3.26 25.50 -17.74
C GLN A 685 -3.93 24.23 -18.27
N ASN A 686 -4.81 23.62 -17.46
CA ASN A 686 -5.60 22.44 -17.83
C ASN A 686 -6.75 22.81 -18.77
N LEU A 687 -6.91 22.08 -19.88
CA LEU A 687 -7.96 22.29 -20.89
C LEU A 687 -9.12 21.29 -20.79
N GLY A 688 -8.94 20.18 -20.05
CA GLY A 688 -9.85 19.03 -20.00
C GLY A 688 -9.37 17.85 -20.85
N GLY A 689 -9.85 16.63 -20.55
CA GLY A 689 -9.49 15.40 -21.27
C GLY A 689 -7.97 15.14 -21.39
N GLY A 690 -7.22 15.42 -20.33
CA GLY A 690 -5.76 15.29 -20.29
C GLY A 690 -4.97 16.41 -21.00
N LYS A 691 -5.64 17.35 -21.69
CA LYS A 691 -4.96 18.35 -22.52
C LYS A 691 -4.51 19.56 -21.72
N TYR A 692 -3.38 20.14 -22.12
CA TYR A 692 -2.78 21.29 -21.46
C TYR A 692 -2.42 22.40 -22.45
N LYS A 693 -2.36 23.63 -21.94
CA LYS A 693 -1.74 24.78 -22.60
C LYS A 693 -0.63 25.31 -21.71
N ASP A 694 0.59 25.26 -22.21
CA ASP A 694 1.76 25.86 -21.56
C ASP A 694 1.94 27.30 -22.05
N THR A 695 2.20 28.22 -21.12
CA THR A 695 2.58 29.60 -21.40
C THR A 695 3.85 29.92 -20.63
N ALA A 696 4.92 30.25 -21.34
CA ALA A 696 6.24 30.47 -20.76
C ALA A 696 6.52 31.96 -20.54
N PHE A 697 7.11 32.27 -19.38
CA PHE A 697 7.40 33.61 -18.88
C PHE A 697 8.92 33.83 -18.79
N SER A 698 9.39 34.66 -17.85
CA SER A 698 10.81 35.02 -17.71
C SER A 698 11.50 34.17 -16.64
N THR A 699 12.82 34.39 -16.51
CA THR A 699 13.66 33.90 -15.41
C THR A 699 13.74 34.91 -14.25
N ASP A 700 12.90 35.94 -14.23
CA ASP A 700 13.00 36.99 -13.20
C ASP A 700 12.69 36.43 -11.83
N LYS A 701 13.39 36.96 -10.81
CA LYS A 701 13.25 36.50 -9.42
C LYS A 701 11.84 36.72 -8.89
N VAL A 702 11.23 37.86 -9.20
CA VAL A 702 9.89 38.23 -8.78
C VAL A 702 9.04 38.43 -10.02
N GLN A 703 7.91 37.73 -10.13
CA GLN A 703 7.00 37.82 -11.27
C GLN A 703 5.56 37.96 -10.79
N HIS A 704 4.84 38.90 -11.39
CA HIS A 704 3.39 39.03 -11.26
C HIS A 704 2.76 38.67 -12.61
N ILE A 705 1.95 37.62 -12.62
CA ILE A 705 1.41 37.02 -13.85
C ILE A 705 -0.12 37.03 -13.76
N GLU A 706 -0.77 37.70 -14.71
CA GLU A 706 -2.21 37.59 -14.92
C GLU A 706 -2.50 36.80 -16.19
N MET A 707 -3.39 35.80 -16.10
CA MET A 707 -3.86 35.02 -17.25
C MET A 707 -5.37 34.86 -17.21
N PRO A 708 -6.08 34.70 -18.35
CA PRO A 708 -7.47 34.29 -18.33
C PRO A 708 -7.62 32.94 -17.61
N THR A 709 -8.58 32.84 -16.68
CA THR A 709 -8.95 31.56 -16.09
C THR A 709 -9.49 30.65 -17.18
N ILE A 710 -8.93 29.44 -17.30
CA ILE A 710 -9.49 28.40 -18.16
C ILE A 710 -10.32 27.47 -17.28
N THR A 711 -11.63 27.46 -17.49
CA THR A 711 -12.47 26.35 -17.03
C THR A 711 -12.29 25.20 -18.02
N PRO A 712 -11.81 24.02 -17.59
CA PRO A 712 -11.74 22.85 -18.45
C PRO A 712 -13.11 22.59 -19.09
N LYS A 713 -13.14 22.40 -20.41
CA LYS A 713 -14.40 22.02 -21.05
C LYS A 713 -14.72 20.61 -20.62
N LYS A 714 -15.87 20.43 -19.96
CA LYS A 714 -16.42 19.08 -19.80
C LYS A 714 -16.74 18.53 -21.17
N ASP A 715 -16.11 17.43 -21.54
CA ASP A 715 -16.36 16.78 -22.83
C ASP A 715 -17.84 16.34 -22.88
N GLU A 716 -18.48 16.28 -24.05
CA GLU A 716 -19.91 15.89 -24.07
C GLU A 716 -20.12 14.41 -23.69
N LYS A 717 -19.05 13.61 -23.74
CA LYS A 717 -18.97 12.26 -23.16
C LYS A 717 -18.63 12.25 -21.66
N GLU A 718 -18.11 13.35 -21.11
CA GLU A 718 -18.04 13.62 -19.66
C GLU A 718 -19.40 14.12 -19.11
N LYS A 719 -20.50 13.91 -19.85
CA LYS A 719 -21.88 13.89 -19.30
C LYS A 719 -22.22 12.60 -18.55
N VAL A 720 -21.23 11.78 -18.18
CA VAL A 720 -21.39 11.08 -16.89
C VAL A 720 -21.37 12.17 -15.84
N GLY A 721 -22.49 12.34 -15.13
CA GLY A 721 -22.66 13.42 -14.16
C GLY A 721 -21.62 13.35 -13.04
N LYS A 722 -21.81 14.13 -11.97
CA LYS A 722 -21.13 13.82 -10.69
C LYS A 722 -21.33 12.32 -10.45
N TYR A 723 -20.30 11.48 -10.61
CA TYR A 723 -20.40 10.05 -10.28
C TYR A 723 -20.76 10.04 -8.80
N PRO A 724 -22.03 9.79 -8.42
CA PRO A 724 -22.35 9.69 -7.03
C PRO A 724 -21.59 8.48 -6.55
N LEU A 725 -21.07 8.54 -5.34
CA LEU A 725 -20.56 7.39 -4.62
C LEU A 725 -21.44 6.14 -4.81
N ALA A 726 -22.77 6.30 -4.79
CA ALA A 726 -23.71 5.22 -5.05
C ALA A 726 -23.63 4.60 -6.45
N GLU A 727 -23.17 5.32 -7.49
CA GLU A 727 -22.88 4.74 -8.82
C GLU A 727 -21.45 4.19 -8.93
N SER A 728 -20.45 4.70 -8.20
CA SER A 728 -19.15 3.99 -8.14
C SER A 728 -19.32 2.66 -7.40
N ILE A 729 -20.04 2.68 -6.27
CA ILE A 729 -20.45 1.49 -5.54
C ILE A 729 -21.41 0.65 -6.39
N ALA A 730 -22.29 1.22 -7.23
CA ALA A 730 -23.14 0.41 -8.11
C ALA A 730 -22.48 -0.05 -9.42
N GLU A 731 -21.36 0.51 -9.90
CA GLU A 731 -20.55 -0.09 -10.97
C GLU A 731 -19.57 -1.13 -10.41
N GLN A 732 -19.09 -0.96 -9.17
CA GLN A 732 -18.25 -1.94 -8.46
C GLN A 732 -19.07 -3.03 -7.73
N ALA A 733 -20.39 -2.83 -7.53
CA ALA A 733 -21.31 -3.78 -6.88
C ALA A 733 -22.59 -4.11 -7.68
N VAL A 734 -22.78 -3.55 -8.89
CA VAL A 734 -23.09 -4.42 -10.03
C VAL A 734 -21.84 -5.28 -10.14
N ASP A 735 -21.90 -6.44 -9.51
CA ASP A 735 -20.71 -7.23 -9.23
C ASP A 735 -19.94 -7.44 -10.53
N ALA A 736 -18.61 -7.22 -10.49
CA ALA A 736 -17.75 -7.27 -11.67
C ALA A 736 -17.91 -8.59 -12.46
N TRP A 737 -18.40 -9.62 -11.78
CA TRP A 737 -18.68 -10.96 -12.26
C TRP A 737 -20.20 -11.29 -12.33
N ALA A 738 -21.12 -10.40 -11.94
CA ALA A 738 -22.57 -10.65 -11.84
C ALA A 738 -23.24 -10.90 -13.20
N SER A 739 -22.69 -10.29 -14.24
CA SER A 739 -23.16 -10.49 -15.62
C SER A 739 -22.68 -11.82 -16.22
N THR A 740 -21.70 -12.48 -15.59
CA THR A 740 -21.03 -13.69 -16.10
C THR A 740 -21.88 -14.94 -15.87
N LYS A 741 -22.89 -15.13 -16.72
CA LYS A 741 -23.62 -16.40 -16.81
C LYS A 741 -22.75 -17.47 -17.47
N GLY A 742 -23.00 -18.73 -17.14
CA GLY A 742 -22.25 -19.87 -17.71
C GLY A 742 -20.88 -20.14 -17.05
N VAL A 743 -20.53 -19.44 -15.96
CA VAL A 743 -19.28 -19.68 -15.19
C VAL A 743 -19.33 -20.92 -14.29
N GLY A 744 -20.38 -21.73 -14.37
CA GLY A 744 -20.46 -23.02 -13.69
C GLY A 744 -20.75 -22.98 -12.18
N ASN A 745 -21.18 -21.84 -11.63
CA ASN A 745 -21.59 -21.75 -10.23
C ASN A 745 -23.07 -22.12 -10.00
N ASP A 746 -23.87 -22.28 -11.05
CA ASP A 746 -25.28 -22.67 -10.93
C ASP A 746 -25.42 -24.17 -10.65
N PHE A 747 -26.43 -24.55 -9.86
CA PHE A 747 -26.78 -25.94 -9.55
C PHE A 747 -28.31 -26.12 -9.43
N ALA A 748 -29.11 -25.14 -9.88
CA ALA A 748 -30.57 -25.16 -9.73
C ALA A 748 -31.25 -26.30 -10.53
N GLU A 749 -30.62 -26.78 -11.61
CA GLU A 749 -31.16 -27.83 -12.49
C GLU A 749 -30.73 -29.26 -12.10
N VAL A 750 -30.09 -29.46 -10.94
CA VAL A 750 -29.61 -30.80 -10.53
C VAL A 750 -30.78 -31.75 -10.25
N ASN A 751 -30.87 -32.81 -11.04
CA ASN A 751 -31.76 -33.95 -10.87
C ASN A 751 -30.96 -35.22 -10.48
N PRO A 752 -30.88 -35.57 -9.18
CA PRO A 752 -30.10 -36.72 -8.70
C PRO A 752 -30.45 -38.06 -9.34
N LYS A 753 -31.67 -38.22 -9.90
CA LYS A 753 -32.13 -39.46 -10.54
C LYS A 753 -31.62 -39.63 -11.97
N GLU A 754 -31.15 -38.54 -12.60
CA GLU A 754 -30.63 -38.52 -13.97
C GLU A 754 -29.10 -38.37 -14.01
N CYS A 755 -28.48 -38.14 -12.85
CA CYS A 755 -27.04 -38.15 -12.66
C CYS A 755 -26.44 -39.56 -12.82
N ARG A 756 -25.32 -39.64 -13.55
CA ARG A 756 -24.47 -40.84 -13.66
C ARG A 756 -23.01 -40.45 -13.55
N GLU A 757 -22.28 -41.16 -12.69
CA GLU A 757 -20.85 -40.92 -12.49
C GLU A 757 -20.04 -41.41 -13.69
N VAL A 758 -18.90 -40.77 -13.94
CA VAL A 758 -17.91 -41.21 -14.95
C VAL A 758 -16.76 -41.92 -14.25
N ASN A 759 -16.31 -43.05 -14.80
CA ASN A 759 -15.11 -43.73 -14.29
C ASN A 759 -13.84 -42.96 -14.70
N MET A 760 -13.12 -42.45 -13.71
CA MET A 760 -11.84 -41.75 -13.85
C MET A 760 -10.63 -42.56 -13.32
N ASP A 761 -10.81 -43.82 -12.93
CA ASP A 761 -9.81 -44.62 -12.21
C ASP A 761 -8.46 -44.72 -12.95
N LYS A 762 -8.48 -44.65 -14.29
CA LYS A 762 -7.29 -44.67 -15.17
C LYS A 762 -6.67 -43.29 -15.43
N ALA A 763 -7.35 -42.21 -15.09
CA ALA A 763 -6.91 -40.84 -15.29
C ALA A 763 -6.25 -40.24 -14.03
N PHE A 764 -6.58 -40.75 -12.84
CA PHE A 764 -6.00 -40.26 -11.58
C PHE A 764 -4.48 -40.48 -11.53
N ASN A 765 -3.73 -39.40 -11.33
CA ASN A 765 -2.26 -39.39 -11.34
C ASN A 765 -1.65 -39.05 -9.98
N ALA A 766 -2.41 -38.52 -9.02
CA ALA A 766 -1.95 -38.18 -7.66
C ALA A 766 -3.02 -38.39 -6.59
N ASN A 767 -2.67 -38.18 -5.33
CA ASN A 767 -3.62 -37.87 -4.26
C ASN A 767 -3.80 -36.35 -4.17
N VAL A 768 -4.99 -35.87 -3.84
CA VAL A 768 -5.24 -34.41 -3.69
C VAL A 768 -4.31 -33.76 -2.66
N SER A 769 -3.92 -34.50 -1.61
CA SER A 769 -2.99 -34.03 -0.58
C SER A 769 -1.51 -34.00 -0.99
N ASP A 770 -1.15 -34.38 -2.21
CA ASP A 770 0.25 -34.33 -2.69
C ASP A 770 0.66 -32.92 -3.16
N ILE A 771 -0.30 -32.01 -3.40
CA ILE A 771 -0.10 -30.73 -4.10
C ILE A 771 1.02 -29.86 -3.52
N PHE A 772 1.12 -29.72 -2.19
CA PHE A 772 2.19 -28.95 -1.52
C PHE A 772 3.27 -29.84 -0.87
N LYS A 773 3.29 -31.14 -1.20
CA LYS A 773 4.34 -32.10 -0.83
C LYS A 773 5.33 -32.35 -1.97
N ASN A 774 4.93 -32.04 -3.20
CA ASN A 774 5.76 -32.07 -4.40
C ASN A 774 6.84 -30.98 -4.41
N LEU A 775 7.83 -31.15 -5.29
CA LEU A 775 8.73 -30.09 -5.73
C LEU A 775 8.51 -29.80 -7.22
N TYR A 776 8.17 -28.56 -7.53
CA TYR A 776 7.95 -28.02 -8.86
C TYR A 776 9.21 -27.28 -9.33
N LEU A 777 10.03 -27.99 -10.10
CA LEU A 777 11.40 -27.58 -10.44
C LEU A 777 11.58 -27.12 -11.90
N SER A 778 10.71 -27.57 -12.81
CA SER A 778 10.83 -27.33 -14.26
C SER A 778 9.44 -27.28 -14.93
N PRO A 779 9.23 -26.41 -15.92
CA PRO A 779 10.14 -25.38 -16.42
C PRO A 779 10.19 -24.15 -15.50
N ARG A 780 11.35 -23.49 -15.40
CA ARG A 780 11.53 -22.21 -14.68
C ARG A 780 12.26 -21.20 -15.59
N SER A 781 12.18 -19.92 -15.23
CA SER A 781 12.95 -18.87 -15.93
C SER A 781 14.45 -19.22 -15.91
N PRO A 782 15.18 -19.03 -17.03
CA PRO A 782 16.63 -19.16 -17.06
C PRO A 782 17.33 -17.95 -16.40
N TYR A 783 16.59 -16.90 -16.05
CA TYR A 783 17.11 -15.66 -15.47
C TYR A 783 16.81 -15.56 -13.97
N THR A 784 17.38 -14.55 -13.32
CA THR A 784 17.12 -14.26 -11.91
C THR A 784 15.84 -13.44 -11.83
N THR A 785 14.88 -13.90 -11.02
CA THR A 785 13.52 -13.33 -10.91
C THR A 785 12.93 -13.65 -9.54
N LEU A 786 11.76 -13.09 -9.23
CA LEU A 786 10.87 -13.59 -8.17
C LEU A 786 9.92 -14.66 -8.74
N CYS A 787 9.68 -15.75 -8.00
CA CYS A 787 8.86 -16.90 -8.41
C CYS A 787 8.08 -17.51 -7.22
N VAL A 788 7.08 -18.36 -7.48
CA VAL A 788 6.55 -19.28 -6.48
C VAL A 788 7.67 -20.22 -6.00
N PRO A 789 7.86 -20.42 -4.68
CA PRO A 789 8.80 -21.39 -4.12
C PRO A 789 8.58 -22.82 -4.66
N THR A 790 9.62 -23.66 -4.63
CA THR A 790 9.57 -25.03 -5.19
C THR A 790 8.43 -25.91 -4.67
N GLN A 791 7.86 -25.67 -3.49
CA GLN A 791 6.69 -26.40 -2.98
C GLN A 791 5.34 -25.99 -3.59
N GLY A 792 5.31 -25.01 -4.51
CA GLY A 792 4.09 -24.59 -5.22
C GLY A 792 3.19 -23.63 -4.44
N ILE A 793 3.69 -23.06 -3.33
CA ILE A 793 2.99 -22.07 -2.51
C ILE A 793 4.01 -21.18 -1.77
N GLY A 794 3.69 -19.89 -1.64
CA GLY A 794 4.50 -18.89 -0.96
C GLY A 794 5.02 -17.80 -1.90
N ASP A 795 6.03 -17.09 -1.43
CA ASP A 795 6.66 -15.94 -2.09
C ASP A 795 8.10 -15.78 -1.57
N TRP A 796 8.82 -14.76 -2.04
CA TRP A 796 10.23 -14.53 -1.69
C TRP A 796 10.46 -14.09 -0.22
N CYS A 797 9.42 -13.58 0.46
CA CYS A 797 9.40 -13.32 1.90
C CYS A 797 8.98 -14.57 2.70
N SER A 798 8.20 -15.46 2.09
CA SER A 798 7.55 -16.63 2.70
C SER A 798 8.07 -17.94 2.10
N THR A 799 9.38 -18.03 1.85
CA THR A 799 9.99 -19.08 0.99
C THR A 799 9.76 -20.52 1.47
N LYS A 800 9.38 -20.69 2.75
CA LYS A 800 9.07 -21.97 3.41
C LYS A 800 7.58 -22.15 3.76
N LYS A 801 6.69 -21.25 3.31
CA LYS A 801 5.22 -21.37 3.48
C LYS A 801 4.76 -22.67 2.82
N THR A 802 3.87 -23.39 3.49
CA THR A 802 3.18 -24.58 3.00
C THR A 802 1.80 -24.64 3.65
N ALA A 803 0.92 -25.50 3.15
CA ALA A 803 -0.39 -25.73 3.72
C ALA A 803 -0.65 -27.23 3.89
N ASN A 804 -1.31 -27.59 5.00
CA ASN A 804 -1.70 -28.95 5.28
C ASN A 804 -2.99 -29.30 4.52
N ILE A 805 -2.92 -30.25 3.61
CA ILE A 805 -4.08 -30.77 2.88
C ILE A 805 -4.39 -32.18 3.38
N ASP A 806 -5.59 -32.38 3.91
CA ASP A 806 -6.05 -33.64 4.50
C ASP A 806 -7.43 -34.01 3.97
N ASP A 807 -7.49 -35.09 3.18
CA ASP A 807 -8.72 -35.64 2.61
C ASP A 807 -9.24 -36.88 3.36
N THR A 808 -8.71 -37.18 4.55
CA THR A 808 -9.13 -38.33 5.38
C THR A 808 -10.62 -38.30 5.67
N LYS A 809 -11.17 -37.13 6.01
CA LYS A 809 -12.61 -36.99 6.28
C LYS A 809 -13.44 -37.15 5.01
N PHE A 810 -13.06 -36.50 3.90
CA PHE A 810 -13.66 -36.69 2.59
C PHE A 810 -13.71 -38.18 2.19
N ARG A 811 -12.59 -38.91 2.32
CA ARG A 811 -12.50 -40.36 2.05
C ARG A 811 -13.42 -41.20 2.94
N SER A 812 -13.58 -40.84 4.21
CA SER A 812 -14.48 -41.53 5.15
C SER A 812 -15.98 -41.43 4.78
N LEU A 813 -16.35 -40.41 4.00
CA LEU A 813 -17.72 -40.18 3.53
C LEU A 813 -18.05 -41.00 2.28
N ILE A 814 -17.07 -41.57 1.60
CA ILE A 814 -17.27 -42.42 0.42
C ILE A 814 -17.97 -43.72 0.83
N ARG A 815 -19.06 -44.06 0.15
CA ARG A 815 -19.81 -45.31 0.32
C ARG A 815 -19.94 -45.99 -1.04
N ASP A 816 -19.57 -47.26 -1.09
CA ASP A 816 -19.64 -48.11 -2.31
C ASP A 816 -18.97 -47.50 -3.56
N GLY A 817 -17.90 -46.72 -3.34
CA GLY A 817 -17.14 -46.03 -4.39
C GLY A 817 -17.67 -44.64 -4.77
N VAL A 818 -18.69 -44.14 -4.06
CA VAL A 818 -19.37 -42.87 -4.36
C VAL A 818 -19.28 -41.90 -3.18
N PHE A 819 -18.84 -40.67 -3.45
CA PHE A 819 -19.02 -39.51 -2.59
C PHE A 819 -20.34 -38.81 -2.94
N MET A 820 -21.12 -38.41 -1.93
CA MET A 820 -22.42 -37.74 -2.12
C MET A 820 -22.33 -36.29 -1.66
N ALA A 821 -22.11 -35.36 -2.59
CA ALA A 821 -22.11 -33.94 -2.31
C ALA A 821 -23.51 -33.47 -1.88
N LYS A 822 -23.56 -32.73 -0.76
CA LYS A 822 -24.79 -32.17 -0.17
C LYS A 822 -24.91 -30.70 -0.54
N ILE A 823 -25.53 -30.46 -1.68
CA ILE A 823 -25.93 -29.13 -2.16
C ILE A 823 -27.42 -28.94 -1.83
N ASP A 824 -28.16 -28.14 -2.61
CA ASP A 824 -29.63 -28.04 -2.52
C ASP A 824 -30.33 -29.30 -3.11
N GLY A 825 -29.67 -30.46 -2.95
CA GLY A 825 -29.92 -31.75 -3.58
C GLY A 825 -28.80 -32.74 -3.25
N ASN A 826 -28.78 -33.91 -3.91
CA ASN A 826 -27.70 -34.89 -3.77
C ASN A 826 -26.97 -35.06 -5.11
N LEU A 827 -25.68 -34.75 -5.15
CA LEU A 827 -24.88 -34.90 -6.37
C LEU A 827 -23.82 -36.01 -6.16
N PRO A 828 -23.96 -37.18 -6.79
CA PRO A 828 -22.99 -38.27 -6.66
C PRO A 828 -21.72 -37.97 -7.44
N PHE A 829 -20.58 -38.44 -6.94
CA PHE A 829 -19.30 -38.50 -7.66
C PHE A 829 -18.59 -39.82 -7.33
N ARG A 830 -18.14 -40.55 -8.36
CA ARG A 830 -17.25 -41.71 -8.15
C ARG A 830 -15.92 -41.22 -7.60
N SER A 831 -15.50 -41.75 -6.46
CA SER A 831 -14.22 -41.42 -5.81
C SER A 831 -13.68 -42.63 -5.05
N PRO A 832 -12.37 -42.92 -5.11
CA PRO A 832 -11.80 -44.06 -4.38
C PRO A 832 -11.55 -43.71 -2.91
N LYS A 833 -11.78 -44.68 -2.01
CA LYS A 833 -11.43 -44.56 -0.59
C LYS A 833 -9.92 -44.46 -0.38
N GLU A 834 -9.15 -45.25 -1.10
CA GLU A 834 -7.70 -45.41 -0.93
C GLU A 834 -6.98 -45.16 -2.26
N GLY A 835 -5.74 -44.65 -2.18
CA GLY A 835 -4.94 -44.32 -3.35
C GLY A 835 -5.39 -43.04 -4.08
N LYS A 836 -4.87 -42.91 -5.31
CA LYS A 836 -4.98 -41.71 -6.16
C LYS A 836 -6.44 -41.34 -6.43
N ASN A 837 -6.80 -40.10 -6.14
CA ASN A 837 -8.17 -39.58 -6.24
C ASN A 837 -8.28 -38.26 -7.02
N ILE A 838 -7.20 -37.84 -7.69
CA ILE A 838 -7.20 -36.63 -8.53
C ILE A 838 -6.34 -36.82 -9.78
N ALA A 839 -6.77 -36.20 -10.87
CA ALA A 839 -6.05 -36.09 -12.12
C ALA A 839 -5.57 -34.63 -12.27
N TYR A 840 -4.35 -34.35 -11.82
CA TYR A 840 -3.73 -33.03 -11.92
C TYR A 840 -3.19 -32.76 -13.33
N THR A 841 -3.32 -31.50 -13.77
CA THR A 841 -2.65 -30.89 -14.91
C THR A 841 -1.88 -29.66 -14.47
N SER A 842 -0.75 -29.38 -15.10
CA SER A 842 0.05 -28.18 -14.86
C SER A 842 0.94 -27.85 -16.05
N LEU A 843 1.47 -26.62 -16.11
CA LEU A 843 2.60 -26.31 -16.98
C LEU A 843 3.96 -26.72 -16.35
N TRP A 844 3.96 -27.16 -15.08
CA TRP A 844 5.09 -27.87 -14.46
C TRP A 844 5.19 -29.32 -14.97
N ASP A 845 6.40 -29.79 -15.26
CA ASP A 845 6.69 -31.15 -15.77
C ASP A 845 6.26 -32.30 -14.82
N ASN A 846 5.89 -31.97 -13.58
CA ASN A 846 5.30 -32.89 -12.60
C ASN A 846 4.02 -33.56 -13.12
N TYR A 847 3.27 -32.88 -13.99
CA TYR A 847 1.97 -33.32 -14.50
C TYR A 847 1.84 -32.96 -16.00
N PRO A 848 1.01 -33.65 -16.78
CA PRO A 848 0.75 -33.25 -18.17
C PRO A 848 0.02 -31.89 -18.23
N ASP A 849 0.21 -31.12 -19.31
CA ASP A 849 -0.52 -29.86 -19.54
C ASP A 849 -2.04 -30.08 -19.64
N SER A 850 -2.46 -31.29 -20.02
CA SER A 850 -3.83 -31.66 -20.28
C SER A 850 -4.12 -33.14 -20.04
N ILE A 851 -5.34 -33.46 -19.58
CA ILE A 851 -5.85 -34.82 -19.39
C ILE A 851 -7.22 -34.93 -20.06
N SER A 852 -7.47 -36.06 -20.75
CA SER A 852 -8.75 -36.35 -21.39
C SER A 852 -9.43 -37.59 -20.81
N VAL A 853 -10.72 -37.46 -20.45
CA VAL A 853 -11.59 -38.56 -20.01
C VAL A 853 -12.64 -38.83 -21.07
N MET A 854 -12.75 -40.09 -21.51
CA MET A 854 -13.73 -40.48 -22.54
C MET A 854 -15.15 -40.46 -21.98
N LEU A 855 -16.03 -39.70 -22.64
CA LEU A 855 -17.45 -39.61 -22.29
C LEU A 855 -18.29 -40.52 -23.21
N ARG A 856 -19.51 -40.86 -22.78
CA ARG A 856 -20.43 -41.73 -23.52
C ARG A 856 -21.87 -41.22 -23.40
N GLY A 857 -22.69 -41.48 -24.41
CA GLY A 857 -24.11 -41.12 -24.39
C GLY A 857 -24.34 -39.63 -24.69
N LYS A 858 -25.40 -39.07 -24.10
CA LYS A 858 -25.74 -37.64 -24.12
C LYS A 858 -25.83 -37.12 -22.68
N ALA A 859 -25.73 -35.83 -22.48
CA ALA A 859 -25.95 -35.20 -21.19
C ALA A 859 -26.40 -33.75 -21.36
N SER A 860 -27.33 -33.31 -20.50
CA SER A 860 -27.74 -31.92 -20.34
C SER A 860 -26.74 -31.09 -19.53
N HIS A 861 -26.03 -31.72 -18.58
CA HIS A 861 -25.00 -31.09 -17.75
C HIS A 861 -23.81 -32.01 -17.54
N VAL A 862 -22.63 -31.44 -17.30
CA VAL A 862 -21.52 -32.11 -16.63
C VAL A 862 -21.15 -31.37 -15.34
N TYR A 863 -21.30 -32.06 -14.22
CA TYR A 863 -20.85 -31.59 -12.92
C TYR A 863 -19.44 -32.10 -12.63
N LEU A 864 -18.62 -31.23 -12.05
CA LEU A 864 -17.19 -31.40 -11.86
C LEU A 864 -16.86 -31.25 -10.37
N LEU A 865 -16.07 -32.17 -9.83
CA LEU A 865 -15.39 -32.01 -8.56
C LEU A 865 -13.91 -31.77 -8.86
N LEU A 866 -13.39 -30.61 -8.49
CA LEU A 866 -12.04 -30.15 -8.79
C LEU A 866 -11.31 -29.73 -7.49
N ALA A 867 -9.98 -29.66 -7.53
CA ALA A 867 -9.17 -29.00 -6.50
C ALA A 867 -7.82 -28.57 -7.10
N GLY A 868 -7.18 -27.54 -6.55
CA GLY A 868 -5.89 -27.08 -7.03
C GLY A 868 -5.43 -25.76 -6.43
N SER A 869 -4.32 -25.22 -6.92
CA SER A 869 -3.74 -23.95 -6.50
C SER A 869 -4.12 -22.79 -7.43
N THR A 870 -4.02 -21.58 -6.88
CA THR A 870 -3.95 -20.30 -7.59
C THR A 870 -3.32 -19.28 -6.64
N ASN A 871 -2.98 -18.09 -7.11
CA ASN A 871 -2.31 -17.05 -6.33
C ASN A 871 -2.73 -15.64 -6.84
N PRO A 872 -2.40 -14.54 -6.14
CA PRO A 872 -2.86 -13.20 -6.52
C PRO A 872 -2.36 -12.74 -7.90
N MET A 873 -1.19 -13.17 -8.35
CA MET A 873 -0.67 -12.88 -9.70
C MET A 873 -1.46 -13.60 -10.82
N GLN A 874 -2.37 -14.52 -10.46
CA GLN A 874 -3.23 -15.26 -11.37
C GLN A 874 -4.71 -14.86 -11.23
N TYR A 875 -4.97 -13.72 -10.59
CA TYR A 875 -6.28 -13.09 -10.48
C TYR A 875 -6.77 -12.56 -11.84
N ALA A 876 -8.07 -12.73 -12.12
CA ALA A 876 -8.72 -12.36 -13.39
C ALA A 876 -8.09 -13.00 -14.65
N ILE A 877 -7.28 -14.05 -14.48
CA ILE A 877 -6.66 -14.85 -15.56
C ILE A 877 -7.26 -16.27 -15.53
N GLU A 878 -7.67 -16.80 -16.68
CA GLU A 878 -8.15 -18.18 -16.82
C GLU A 878 -7.02 -19.18 -16.49
N ASN A 879 -6.99 -19.74 -15.29
CA ASN A 879 -5.94 -20.66 -14.82
C ASN A 879 -5.93 -21.97 -15.62
N ALA A 880 -7.10 -22.42 -16.07
CA ALA A 880 -7.31 -23.63 -16.87
C ALA A 880 -8.62 -23.57 -17.68
N VAL A 881 -8.79 -24.49 -18.63
CA VAL A 881 -10.03 -24.71 -19.38
C VAL A 881 -10.51 -26.17 -19.24
N VAL A 882 -11.81 -26.34 -19.04
CA VAL A 882 -12.51 -27.61 -19.19
C VAL A 882 -13.29 -27.57 -20.51
N ARG A 883 -12.93 -28.44 -21.46
CA ARG A 883 -13.60 -28.56 -22.76
C ARG A 883 -14.35 -29.88 -22.84
N VAL A 884 -15.61 -29.85 -23.27
CA VAL A 884 -16.37 -31.06 -23.61
C VAL A 884 -16.54 -31.12 -25.12
N GLU A 885 -15.91 -32.12 -25.75
CA GLU A 885 -16.08 -32.40 -27.17
C GLU A 885 -17.25 -33.36 -27.42
N TYR A 886 -18.01 -33.07 -28.47
CA TYR A 886 -19.04 -33.93 -29.02
C TYR A 886 -18.51 -34.82 -30.16
N ALA A 887 -19.28 -35.83 -30.52
CA ALA A 887 -18.96 -36.78 -31.59
C ALA A 887 -19.08 -36.17 -33.00
N ASP A 888 -19.71 -34.99 -33.13
CA ASP A 888 -19.78 -34.19 -34.37
C ASP A 888 -18.59 -33.24 -34.56
N GLY A 889 -17.68 -33.16 -33.58
CA GLY A 889 -16.51 -32.28 -33.60
C GLY A 889 -16.73 -30.88 -33.00
N THR A 890 -17.95 -30.54 -32.60
CA THR A 890 -18.21 -29.31 -31.82
C THR A 890 -17.83 -29.48 -30.34
N SER A 891 -17.71 -28.39 -29.59
CA SER A 891 -17.41 -28.42 -28.16
C SER A 891 -17.99 -27.25 -27.39
N GLU A 892 -18.27 -27.48 -26.10
CA GLU A 892 -18.47 -26.41 -25.10
C GLU A 892 -17.20 -26.25 -24.25
N GLU A 893 -17.01 -25.05 -23.67
CA GLU A 893 -15.86 -24.72 -22.81
C GLU A 893 -16.28 -24.00 -21.52
N LEU A 894 -15.62 -24.32 -20.42
CA LEU A 894 -15.70 -23.63 -19.13
C LEU A 894 -14.29 -23.22 -18.71
N MET A 895 -14.07 -21.91 -18.60
CA MET A 895 -12.80 -21.34 -18.11
C MET A 895 -12.80 -21.31 -16.58
N LEU A 896 -11.69 -21.72 -15.97
CA LEU A 896 -11.47 -21.69 -14.52
C LEU A 896 -10.70 -20.43 -14.15
N THR A 897 -11.39 -19.45 -13.57
CA THR A 897 -10.89 -18.07 -13.40
C THR A 897 -11.09 -17.62 -11.94
N PRO A 898 -10.03 -17.20 -11.23
CA PRO A 898 -10.15 -16.53 -9.93
C PRO A 898 -10.66 -15.08 -10.11
N PRO A 899 -11.56 -14.58 -9.25
CA PRO A 899 -12.21 -15.25 -8.12
C PRO A 899 -13.55 -15.92 -8.51
N VAL A 900 -13.90 -15.90 -9.79
CA VAL A 900 -15.22 -16.21 -10.36
C VAL A 900 -15.68 -17.63 -10.04
N ASN A 901 -14.87 -18.62 -10.37
CA ASN A 901 -15.21 -20.04 -10.24
C ASN A 901 -13.99 -20.93 -9.93
N TRP A 902 -12.82 -20.31 -9.69
CA TRP A 902 -11.61 -21.00 -9.25
C TRP A 902 -11.10 -20.37 -7.95
N CYS A 903 -10.80 -21.22 -6.97
CA CYS A 903 -10.44 -20.82 -5.61
C CYS A 903 -9.32 -21.72 -5.08
N PRO A 904 -8.27 -21.19 -4.42
CA PRO A 904 -7.12 -21.99 -4.01
C PRO A 904 -7.50 -23.02 -2.94
N ILE A 905 -6.87 -24.20 -2.97
CA ILE A 905 -7.24 -25.32 -2.09
C ILE A 905 -7.06 -24.99 -0.60
N GLU A 906 -6.07 -24.19 -0.20
CA GLU A 906 -5.69 -23.94 1.20
C GLU A 906 -6.45 -22.81 1.91
N GLN A 907 -7.20 -21.99 1.18
CA GLN A 907 -7.85 -20.80 1.74
C GLN A 907 -9.09 -20.40 0.93
N ASP A 908 -9.92 -19.53 1.48
CA ASP A 908 -11.07 -18.94 0.80
C ASP A 908 -10.79 -17.50 0.33
N PHE A 909 -11.68 -16.95 -0.47
CA PHE A 909 -11.71 -15.51 -0.71
C PHE A 909 -12.58 -14.82 0.33
N LEU A 910 -12.09 -13.68 0.85
CA LEU A 910 -12.77 -12.87 1.87
C LEU A 910 -14.20 -12.52 1.45
N GLU A 911 -15.17 -12.96 2.26
CA GLU A 911 -16.57 -12.61 2.07
C GLU A 911 -16.84 -11.17 2.54
N ASN A 912 -17.67 -10.43 1.80
CA ASN A 912 -18.17 -9.09 2.15
C ASN A 912 -17.12 -7.97 2.33
N ALA A 913 -15.86 -8.19 1.93
CA ALA A 913 -14.83 -7.17 1.95
C ALA A 913 -14.95 -6.26 0.71
N THR A 914 -15.08 -4.94 0.90
CA THR A 914 -15.21 -3.97 -0.22
C THR A 914 -14.03 -4.03 -1.19
N ALA A 915 -12.82 -4.34 -0.69
CA ALA A 915 -11.61 -4.47 -1.48
C ALA A 915 -11.52 -5.75 -2.34
N PHE A 916 -12.40 -6.74 -2.13
CA PHE A 916 -12.38 -8.02 -2.86
C PHE A 916 -13.79 -8.32 -3.38
N PRO A 917 -14.18 -7.79 -4.55
CA PRO A 917 -15.44 -8.16 -5.19
C PRO A 917 -15.49 -9.67 -5.42
N GLN A 918 -16.68 -10.25 -5.30
CA GLN A 918 -16.93 -11.68 -5.39
C GLN A 918 -18.19 -11.92 -6.22
N PRO A 919 -18.25 -12.98 -7.02
CA PRO A 919 -19.42 -13.32 -7.82
C PRO A 919 -20.66 -13.52 -6.92
N GLN A 920 -21.80 -12.97 -7.34
CA GLN A 920 -23.08 -13.03 -6.63
C GLN A 920 -23.45 -14.46 -6.23
N LEU A 921 -23.18 -15.43 -7.11
CA LEU A 921 -23.29 -16.85 -6.83
C LEU A 921 -21.90 -17.45 -6.74
N ARG A 922 -21.34 -17.56 -5.53
CA ARG A 922 -20.07 -18.25 -5.26
C ARG A 922 -20.19 -19.76 -5.57
N PRO A 923 -19.15 -20.42 -6.09
CA PRO A 923 -19.14 -21.88 -6.29
C PRO A 923 -19.32 -22.63 -4.98
N TYR A 924 -19.91 -23.84 -5.00
CA TYR A 924 -19.88 -24.70 -3.82
C TYR A 924 -18.46 -25.21 -3.58
N ARG A 925 -17.99 -25.14 -2.34
CA ARG A 925 -16.73 -25.72 -1.88
C ARG A 925 -16.97 -26.88 -0.93
N ILE A 926 -16.02 -27.81 -0.87
CA ILE A 926 -16.04 -28.97 0.02
C ILE A 926 -14.79 -28.97 0.89
N GLY A 927 -14.93 -28.73 2.19
CA GLY A 927 -13.81 -28.85 3.12
C GLY A 927 -13.36 -30.32 3.21
N LEU A 928 -12.11 -30.60 2.88
CA LEU A 928 -11.59 -31.96 2.76
C LEU A 928 -11.47 -32.66 4.13
N ALA A 929 -11.05 -31.91 5.16
CA ALA A 929 -10.95 -32.38 6.54
C ALA A 929 -12.27 -32.28 7.34
N SER A 930 -13.24 -31.48 6.90
CA SER A 930 -14.56 -31.35 7.57
C SER A 930 -15.65 -32.20 6.91
N GLY A 931 -15.56 -32.42 5.60
CA GLY A 931 -16.62 -32.98 4.76
C GLY A 931 -17.80 -32.04 4.52
N LYS A 932 -17.72 -30.77 4.94
CA LYS A 932 -18.79 -29.78 4.79
C LYS A 932 -18.81 -29.23 3.37
N VAL A 933 -20.01 -29.18 2.78
CA VAL A 933 -20.27 -28.57 1.47
C VAL A 933 -21.01 -27.25 1.68
N SER A 934 -20.51 -26.14 1.12
CA SER A 934 -21.17 -24.82 1.16
C SER A 934 -20.61 -23.85 0.13
N ARG A 935 -21.40 -22.86 -0.30
CA ARG A 935 -20.95 -21.68 -1.08
C ARG A 935 -20.19 -20.64 -0.24
N HIS A 936 -20.30 -20.76 1.08
CA HIS A 936 -19.74 -19.88 2.11
C HIS A 936 -18.93 -20.71 3.11
N LEU A 937 -18.00 -21.52 2.61
CA LEU A 937 -17.38 -22.59 3.39
C LEU A 937 -16.61 -22.04 4.60
N PHE A 938 -15.81 -20.98 4.42
CA PHE A 938 -15.08 -20.35 5.52
C PHE A 938 -16.01 -19.87 6.66
N ARG A 939 -17.04 -19.09 6.31
CA ARG A 939 -18.06 -18.59 7.25
C ARG A 939 -18.79 -19.73 7.95
N ASP A 940 -19.22 -20.73 7.19
CA ASP A 940 -20.02 -21.83 7.69
C ASP A 940 -19.19 -22.86 8.49
N LEU A 941 -17.87 -22.87 8.36
CA LEU A 941 -16.97 -23.58 9.28
C LEU A 941 -16.68 -22.81 10.57
N HIS A 942 -17.23 -21.59 10.71
CA HIS A 942 -17.00 -20.69 11.85
C HIS A 942 -15.52 -20.33 12.05
N LEU A 943 -14.81 -20.15 10.95
CA LEU A 943 -13.41 -19.73 10.95
C LEU A 943 -13.31 -18.19 11.10
N GLU A 944 -12.25 -17.73 11.77
CA GLU A 944 -11.96 -16.31 11.94
C GLU A 944 -10.85 -15.87 10.99
N VAL A 945 -10.94 -14.65 10.48
CA VAL A 945 -9.94 -14.06 9.59
C VAL A 945 -8.60 -13.91 10.33
N ASN A 946 -7.55 -14.56 9.80
CA ASN A 946 -6.19 -14.39 10.29
C ASN A 946 -5.73 -12.95 10.02
N ARG A 947 -5.20 -12.28 11.05
CA ARG A 947 -4.45 -11.02 10.84
C ARG A 947 -3.14 -11.34 10.14
N ASN A 948 -2.85 -10.68 9.03
CA ASN A 948 -1.58 -10.83 8.33
C ASN A 948 -0.58 -9.81 8.89
N MET A 949 0.47 -10.29 9.55
CA MET A 949 1.55 -9.46 10.10
C MET A 949 2.86 -9.88 9.44
N ALA A 950 2.94 -9.72 8.12
CA ALA A 950 4.03 -10.23 7.30
C ALA A 950 5.43 -9.74 7.71
N ASP A 951 5.50 -8.53 8.26
CA ASP A 951 6.72 -7.95 8.78
C ASP A 951 7.27 -8.69 10.01
N VAL A 952 6.43 -9.44 10.73
CA VAL A 952 6.83 -10.19 11.92
C VAL A 952 7.16 -11.64 11.52
N PRO A 953 8.39 -12.13 11.75
CA PRO A 953 8.79 -13.47 11.31
C PRO A 953 7.85 -14.58 11.80
N GLY A 954 7.26 -15.30 10.85
CA GLY A 954 6.31 -16.41 11.11
C GLY A 954 4.83 -16.01 11.21
N PHE A 955 4.48 -14.74 10.98
CA PHE A 955 3.09 -14.24 11.06
C PHE A 955 2.46 -13.87 9.70
N LYS A 956 3.16 -14.11 8.58
CA LYS A 956 2.54 -14.10 7.23
C LYS A 956 1.72 -15.38 7.04
N LYS A 957 0.41 -15.30 7.25
CA LYS A 957 -0.55 -16.41 7.12
C LYS A 957 -1.56 -16.15 6.02
N ALA A 958 -2.16 -17.22 5.49
CA ALA A 958 -3.35 -17.12 4.66
C ALA A 958 -4.48 -16.44 5.45
N VAL A 959 -5.08 -15.39 4.89
CA VAL A 959 -6.00 -14.51 5.63
C VAL A 959 -7.35 -15.20 5.89
N ALA A 960 -7.82 -16.02 4.95
CA ALA A 960 -8.99 -16.88 5.11
C ALA A 960 -8.60 -18.38 4.99
N GLU A 961 -7.61 -18.79 5.78
CA GLU A 961 -7.07 -20.16 5.83
C GLU A 961 -8.15 -21.24 6.07
N ILE A 962 -8.10 -22.33 5.32
CA ILE A 962 -8.92 -23.53 5.52
C ILE A 962 -7.98 -24.70 5.82
N ASP A 963 -7.80 -25.05 7.10
CA ASP A 963 -6.98 -26.22 7.47
C ASP A 963 -7.57 -27.53 6.90
N GLY A 964 -6.68 -28.39 6.40
CA GLY A 964 -7.00 -29.56 5.59
C GLY A 964 -7.40 -29.26 4.15
N GLY A 965 -7.65 -27.99 3.80
CA GLY A 965 -8.01 -27.52 2.46
C GLY A 965 -9.45 -27.82 2.02
N ALA A 966 -9.80 -27.32 0.83
CA ALA A 966 -11.14 -27.47 0.25
C ALA A 966 -11.15 -27.61 -1.28
N ALA A 967 -11.87 -28.63 -1.76
CA ALA A 967 -12.22 -28.83 -3.16
C ALA A 967 -13.36 -27.89 -3.59
N ILE A 968 -13.65 -27.85 -4.89
CA ILE A 968 -14.66 -26.99 -5.53
C ILE A 968 -15.57 -27.82 -6.46
N LEU A 969 -16.85 -27.45 -6.50
CA LEU A 969 -17.87 -28.03 -7.38
C LEU A 969 -18.28 -27.00 -8.43
N LEU A 970 -18.26 -27.41 -9.70
CA LEU A 970 -18.75 -26.61 -10.82
C LEU A 970 -19.76 -27.41 -11.67
N ASP A 971 -20.74 -26.72 -12.23
CA ASP A 971 -21.61 -27.16 -13.31
C ASP A 971 -21.06 -26.68 -14.66
N MET A 972 -21.45 -27.36 -15.73
CA MET A 972 -21.19 -26.96 -17.10
C MET A 972 -22.36 -27.47 -17.94
N PRO A 973 -23.30 -26.59 -18.33
CA PRO A 973 -24.39 -26.93 -19.23
C PRO A 973 -23.88 -27.45 -20.57
N LEU A 974 -24.60 -28.42 -21.15
CA LEU A 974 -24.25 -29.12 -22.38
C LEU A 974 -25.48 -29.28 -23.29
N ASP A 975 -25.26 -29.37 -24.60
CA ASP A 975 -26.31 -29.78 -25.53
C ASP A 975 -26.67 -31.26 -25.35
N GLY A 976 -27.72 -31.52 -24.56
CA GLY A 976 -28.31 -32.84 -24.34
C GLY A 976 -28.83 -33.55 -25.59
N LYS A 977 -28.89 -32.88 -26.76
CA LYS A 977 -29.20 -33.52 -28.04
C LYS A 977 -27.95 -34.08 -28.72
N LYS A 978 -26.75 -33.62 -28.40
CA LYS A 978 -25.49 -34.11 -28.98
C LYS A 978 -24.95 -35.34 -28.25
N LYS A 979 -24.16 -36.15 -28.96
CA LYS A 979 -23.47 -37.32 -28.40
C LYS A 979 -22.10 -36.88 -27.91
N LEU A 980 -21.78 -37.15 -26.65
CA LEU A 980 -20.50 -36.82 -26.04
C LEU A 980 -19.36 -37.69 -26.59
N ARG A 981 -18.15 -37.13 -26.66
CA ARG A 981 -16.91 -37.83 -27.04
C ARG A 981 -15.92 -37.88 -25.88
N ARG A 982 -15.50 -36.72 -25.37
CA ARG A 982 -14.51 -36.61 -24.26
C ARG A 982 -14.65 -35.28 -23.52
N LEU A 983 -14.21 -35.28 -22.27
CA LEU A 983 -13.88 -34.06 -21.52
C LEU A 983 -12.37 -33.94 -21.47
N THR A 984 -11.85 -32.73 -21.65
CA THR A 984 -10.42 -32.41 -21.50
C THR A 984 -10.27 -31.27 -20.49
N LEU A 985 -9.49 -31.50 -19.42
CA LEU A 985 -8.96 -30.43 -18.59
C LEU A 985 -7.59 -30.04 -19.15
N ARG A 986 -7.30 -28.74 -19.26
CA ARG A 986 -6.00 -28.21 -19.67
C ARG A 986 -5.62 -26.99 -18.84
N THR A 987 -4.41 -26.97 -18.28
CA THR A 987 -3.86 -25.80 -17.58
C THR A 987 -3.37 -24.75 -18.58
N LEU A 988 -3.59 -23.47 -18.27
CA LEU A 988 -3.27 -22.33 -19.14
C LEU A 988 -2.28 -21.34 -18.50
N SER A 989 -2.25 -21.26 -17.17
CA SER A 989 -1.38 -20.36 -16.41
C SER A 989 -0.09 -21.02 -15.93
N ASN A 990 0.95 -20.20 -15.79
CA ASN A 990 2.19 -20.58 -15.11
C ASN A 990 1.94 -20.76 -13.60
N GLU A 991 2.83 -21.51 -12.94
CA GLU A 991 2.90 -21.70 -11.48
C GLU A 991 1.66 -22.27 -10.75
N VAL A 992 0.60 -22.66 -11.46
CA VAL A 992 -0.61 -23.26 -10.89
C VAL A 992 -0.74 -24.77 -11.19
N VAL A 993 -1.45 -25.48 -10.31
CA VAL A 993 -1.76 -26.90 -10.44
C VAL A 993 -3.27 -27.09 -10.31
N VAL A 994 -3.91 -27.65 -11.34
CA VAL A 994 -5.37 -27.76 -11.44
C VAL A 994 -5.73 -29.23 -11.58
N GLY A 995 -6.67 -29.74 -10.78
CA GLY A 995 -6.96 -31.18 -10.74
C GLY A 995 -8.44 -31.53 -10.74
N LEU A 996 -8.77 -32.60 -11.47
CA LEU A 996 -10.13 -33.15 -11.56
C LEU A 996 -10.23 -34.42 -10.70
N MET A 997 -11.07 -34.36 -9.67
CA MET A 997 -11.33 -35.46 -8.72
C MET A 997 -12.53 -36.32 -9.13
N GLY A 998 -13.49 -35.75 -9.86
CA GLY A 998 -14.69 -36.48 -10.28
C GLY A 998 -15.48 -35.77 -11.36
N ILE A 999 -16.22 -36.54 -12.15
CA ILE A 999 -17.14 -36.08 -13.20
C ILE A 999 -18.46 -36.83 -13.04
N THR A 1000 -19.58 -36.11 -13.11
CA THR A 1000 -20.93 -36.68 -13.16
C THR A 1000 -21.74 -36.02 -14.25
N LEU A 1001 -22.47 -36.83 -15.04
CA LEU A 1001 -23.28 -36.38 -16.17
C LEU A 1001 -24.76 -36.44 -15.81
N GLN A 1002 -25.52 -35.38 -16.08
CA GLN A 1002 -27.00 -35.43 -16.05
C GLN A 1002 -27.53 -35.81 -17.44
N LYS A 1003 -28.51 -36.70 -17.53
CA LYS A 1003 -29.02 -37.20 -18.82
C LYS A 1003 -29.61 -36.12 -19.73
#